data_AF-A0AAV7B093-F1
#
_entry.id   AF-A0AAV7B093-F1
#
_cell.length_a   1.000
_cell.length_b   1.000
_cell.length_c   1.000
_cell.angle_alpha   90.00
_cell.angle_beta   90.00
_cell.angle_gamma   90.00
#
_symmetry.space_group_name_H-M   'P 1'
#
loop_
_entity.id
_entity.type
_entity.pdbx_description
1 polymer ?
#
loop_
_entity_poly.entity_id
_entity_poly.type
_entity_poly.pdbx_seq_one_letter_code
_entity_poly.pdbx_strand_id
1 'polypeptide(L)'
;MRPSLFPQKKKHKIDDELIKDCLSILYNTCICTEGVTKRLAERNDFVLFLFTLMTNKKTFLQTATLIEDILGVKKEMIQLEDIPNLASLVSSFDQQQLANFCRILSVTISELDTGNDDKYTLLAKDAQQKKTQSPSRAEINQATLLNIPGFIERLCKLATRKVSESTGTTTFLQELEEWYTWLDNALVLDALMRVAHEETEQSGTESSDESGLANASSRTQLPQSMKIMHEIMYKVEVLYVLCVLLMGRQRNQVHKMIAEFKLIPGLNNLFDKLIWRKHSASSLVLHGHNQNCDCSPDISLKIQFLRLLQSFSDHHENKYLLLNSQELNELSAISLKANIPEVEAVMNTDRSLVCDGKKGLLTRLLHVMKKEPAESSFRFWQARAVESFLRGVTSYADQMFLLKRGLLEHILYCIVDSECKSRDVLQSYFDLLGELMKFNIDAFKRFNKYINTDEKFQVFLNQINSSLVDSNMLVRCIALSLDRFESQSDDIKVAEILSECRLLSYMIQGSVRMSFLFRLINIIHVQTLTQENVSCLNTSLVILMLARRKGRLPCYLQTIRDMECMEKYPGFILNNFHSLLRFWQQHYLNKDKDSTCLENSSCINFNYWKETVSVLLIPDRTSPCAIVSYIDEAYMDVDKEFLED
;
A
#
# COMPACT_ATOMS: atom_id res chain seq x y z
N MET A 1 7.92 -65.92 -19.21
CA MET A 1 7.37 -65.56 -20.53
C MET A 1 7.59 -64.08 -20.76
N ARG A 2 8.27 -63.68 -21.83
CA ARG A 2 8.51 -62.27 -22.17
C ARG A 2 7.20 -61.63 -22.66
N PRO A 3 6.80 -60.43 -22.21
CA PRO A 3 5.75 -59.67 -22.88
C PRO A 3 6.33 -59.02 -24.14
N SER A 4 5.72 -59.33 -25.28
CA SER A 4 5.96 -58.68 -26.57
C SER A 4 5.49 -57.23 -26.55
N LEU A 5 6.40 -56.30 -26.81
CA LEU A 5 6.11 -54.89 -27.11
C LEU A 5 5.43 -54.79 -28.48
N PHE A 6 4.14 -54.43 -28.49
CA PHE A 6 3.53 -53.82 -29.67
C PHE A 6 3.60 -52.29 -29.54
N PRO A 7 3.92 -51.54 -30.60
CA PRO A 7 3.97 -50.09 -30.55
C PRO A 7 2.55 -49.52 -30.69
N GLN A 8 1.84 -49.32 -29.57
CA GLN A 8 0.63 -48.48 -29.58
C GLN A 8 1.04 -47.00 -29.70
N LYS A 9 1.19 -46.53 -30.93
CA LYS A 9 1.13 -45.11 -31.28
C LYS A 9 -0.32 -44.63 -31.24
N LYS A 10 -0.90 -44.52 -30.04
CA LYS A 10 -2.00 -43.59 -29.71
C LYS A 10 -1.82 -43.26 -28.24
N LYS A 11 -1.50 -42.00 -27.90
CA LYS A 11 -1.59 -41.52 -26.51
C LYS A 11 -3.03 -41.76 -26.07
N HIS A 12 -3.27 -42.77 -25.24
CA HIS A 12 -4.55 -42.94 -24.56
C HIS A 12 -4.75 -41.68 -23.71
N LYS A 13 -5.70 -40.83 -24.11
CA LYS A 13 -6.12 -39.69 -23.30
C LYS A 13 -6.77 -40.30 -22.07
N ILE A 14 -6.13 -40.16 -20.91
CA ILE A 14 -6.69 -40.58 -19.62
C ILE A 14 -8.05 -39.89 -19.47
N ASP A 15 -9.05 -40.62 -18.98
CA ASP A 15 -10.39 -40.08 -18.77
C ASP A 15 -10.33 -38.92 -17.77
N ASP A 16 -11.01 -37.82 -18.10
CA ASP A 16 -10.98 -36.59 -17.31
C ASP A 16 -11.61 -36.80 -15.93
N GLU A 17 -12.59 -37.72 -15.82
CA GLU A 17 -13.18 -38.11 -14.53
C GLU A 17 -12.18 -38.87 -13.66
N LEU A 18 -11.38 -39.77 -14.25
CA LEU A 18 -10.33 -40.48 -13.52
C LEU A 18 -9.25 -39.52 -12.99
N ILE A 19 -8.88 -38.50 -13.76
CA ILE A 19 -7.94 -37.46 -13.32
C ILE A 19 -8.54 -36.68 -12.15
N LYS A 20 -9.81 -36.30 -12.24
CA LYS A 20 -10.54 -35.60 -11.18
C LYS A 20 -10.58 -36.41 -9.88
N ASP A 21 -10.87 -37.71 -9.95
CA ASP A 21 -10.87 -38.61 -8.80
C ASP A 21 -9.47 -38.72 -8.18
N CYS A 22 -8.43 -38.84 -9.01
CA CYS A 22 -7.04 -38.89 -8.56
C CYS A 22 -6.62 -37.58 -7.85
N LEU A 23 -6.99 -36.42 -8.39
CA LEU A 23 -6.75 -35.12 -7.76
C LEU A 23 -7.47 -35.02 -6.41
N SER A 24 -8.70 -35.52 -6.33
CA SER A 24 -9.49 -35.50 -5.09
C SER A 24 -8.89 -36.39 -4.01
N ILE A 25 -8.45 -37.60 -4.38
CA ILE A 25 -7.73 -38.50 -3.47
C ILE A 25 -6.43 -37.86 -2.99
N LEU A 26 -5.67 -37.25 -3.91
CA LEU A 26 -4.41 -36.60 -3.59
C LEU A 26 -4.60 -35.41 -2.64
N TYR A 27 -5.58 -34.56 -2.91
CA TYR A 27 -5.94 -33.42 -2.07
C TYR A 27 -6.34 -33.87 -0.65
N ASN A 28 -7.22 -34.87 -0.53
CA ASN A 28 -7.60 -35.43 0.77
C ASN A 28 -6.38 -36.05 1.49
N THR A 29 -5.46 -36.68 0.76
CA THR A 29 -4.22 -37.21 1.36
C THR A 29 -3.33 -36.09 1.89
N CYS A 30 -3.24 -34.95 1.19
CA CYS A 30 -2.51 -33.77 1.64
C CYS A 30 -3.09 -33.19 2.94
N ILE A 31 -4.42 -33.17 3.08
CA ILE A 31 -5.10 -32.69 4.29
C ILE A 31 -4.95 -33.68 5.45
N CYS A 32 -5.19 -34.97 5.20
CA CYS A 32 -5.28 -35.96 6.27
C CYS A 32 -3.91 -36.49 6.73
N THR A 33 -2.85 -36.32 5.94
CA THR A 33 -1.52 -36.88 6.25
C THR A 33 -0.45 -35.80 6.29
N GLU A 34 0.09 -35.57 7.48
CA GLU A 34 1.15 -34.59 7.70
C GLU A 34 2.39 -34.86 6.83
N GLY A 35 3.00 -33.79 6.31
CA GLY A 35 4.23 -33.86 5.51
C GLY A 35 4.06 -34.37 4.08
N VAL A 36 2.87 -34.78 3.64
CA VAL A 36 2.63 -35.11 2.21
C VAL A 36 2.72 -33.87 1.33
N THR A 37 2.02 -32.79 1.67
CA THR A 37 2.04 -31.52 0.91
C THR A 37 3.46 -30.99 0.74
N LYS A 38 4.27 -31.06 1.82
CA LYS A 38 5.69 -30.64 1.79
C LYS A 38 6.53 -31.48 0.83
N ARG A 39 6.37 -32.82 0.83
CA ARG A 39 7.06 -33.72 -0.11
C ARG A 39 6.65 -33.49 -1.56
N LEU A 40 5.38 -33.17 -1.80
CA LEU A 40 4.90 -32.79 -3.13
C LEU A 40 5.46 -31.43 -3.56
N ALA A 41 5.56 -30.47 -2.64
CA ALA A 41 6.13 -29.15 -2.90
C ALA A 41 7.62 -29.19 -3.27
N GLU A 42 8.38 -30.16 -2.76
CA GLU A 42 9.78 -30.38 -3.11
C GLU A 42 9.96 -30.88 -4.57
N ARG A 43 8.89 -31.40 -5.19
CA ARG A 43 8.90 -31.90 -6.56
C ARG A 43 8.47 -30.84 -7.58
N ASN A 44 9.43 -30.05 -8.08
CA ASN A 44 9.18 -29.03 -9.11
C ASN A 44 8.52 -29.61 -10.37
N ASP A 45 8.94 -30.79 -10.81
CA ASP A 45 8.36 -31.49 -11.96
C ASP A 45 6.87 -31.77 -11.77
N PHE A 46 6.47 -32.16 -10.55
CA PHE A 46 5.07 -32.38 -10.20
C PHE A 46 4.27 -31.08 -10.17
N VAL A 47 4.82 -30.02 -9.56
CA VAL A 47 4.17 -28.70 -9.54
C VAL A 47 3.92 -28.19 -10.95
N LEU A 48 4.93 -28.24 -11.83
CA LEU A 48 4.80 -27.83 -13.24
C LEU A 48 3.80 -28.69 -13.99
N PHE A 49 3.74 -30.00 -13.70
CA PHE A 49 2.73 -30.89 -14.27
C PHE A 49 1.30 -30.47 -13.89
N LEU A 50 1.05 -30.03 -12.64
CA LEU A 50 -0.28 -29.56 -12.23
C LEU A 50 -0.77 -28.38 -13.07
N PHE A 51 0.10 -27.42 -13.43
CA PHE A 51 -0.29 -26.32 -14.32
C PHE A 51 -0.82 -26.82 -15.68
N THR A 52 -0.31 -27.93 -16.20
CA THR A 52 -0.80 -28.49 -17.47
C THR A 52 -2.24 -29.00 -17.38
N LEU A 53 -2.67 -29.47 -16.20
CA LEU A 53 -4.03 -29.95 -15.94
C LEU A 53 -5.05 -28.81 -15.86
N MET A 54 -4.60 -27.57 -15.64
CA MET A 54 -5.45 -26.38 -15.64
C MET A 54 -6.01 -26.05 -17.04
N THR A 55 -5.51 -26.66 -18.12
CA THR A 55 -6.10 -26.51 -19.45
C THR A 55 -7.52 -27.09 -19.50
N ASN A 56 -7.81 -28.10 -18.67
CA ASN A 56 -9.10 -28.75 -18.65
C ASN A 56 -10.04 -28.11 -17.62
N LYS A 57 -11.18 -27.59 -18.08
CA LYS A 57 -12.20 -26.96 -17.25
C LYS A 57 -12.73 -27.87 -16.14
N LYS A 58 -12.87 -29.19 -16.39
CA LYS A 58 -13.41 -30.15 -15.42
C LYS A 58 -12.53 -30.36 -14.19
N THR A 59 -11.22 -30.24 -14.35
CA THR A 59 -10.21 -30.47 -13.31
C THR A 59 -9.61 -29.18 -12.77
N PHE A 60 -9.96 -28.03 -13.37
CA PHE A 60 -9.33 -26.75 -13.12
C PHE A 60 -9.35 -26.38 -11.64
N LEU A 61 -10.52 -26.41 -11.00
CA LEU A 61 -10.67 -25.91 -9.65
C LEU A 61 -9.92 -26.78 -8.63
N GLN A 62 -10.03 -28.11 -8.73
CA GLN A 62 -9.28 -29.02 -7.86
C GLN A 62 -7.78 -28.88 -8.05
N THR A 63 -7.35 -28.70 -9.31
CA THR A 63 -5.94 -28.47 -9.64
C THR A 63 -5.46 -27.15 -9.03
N ALA A 64 -6.22 -26.07 -9.17
CA ALA A 64 -5.86 -24.75 -8.68
C ALA A 64 -5.74 -24.74 -7.15
N THR A 65 -6.71 -25.33 -6.44
CA THR A 65 -6.66 -25.47 -4.98
C THR A 65 -5.46 -26.29 -4.53
N LEU A 66 -5.17 -27.41 -5.20
CA LEU A 66 -4.00 -28.22 -4.86
C LEU A 66 -2.67 -27.46 -5.09
N ILE A 67 -2.57 -26.67 -6.17
CA ILE A 67 -1.40 -25.81 -6.41
C ILE A 67 -1.27 -24.77 -5.30
N GLU A 68 -2.36 -24.11 -4.93
CA GLU A 68 -2.40 -23.09 -3.86
C GLU A 68 -1.84 -23.66 -2.54
N ASP A 69 -2.33 -24.82 -2.09
CA ASP A 69 -1.85 -25.49 -0.87
C ASP A 69 -0.38 -25.90 -0.96
N ILE A 70 0.04 -26.44 -2.11
CA ILE A 70 1.43 -26.84 -2.35
C ILE A 70 2.36 -25.64 -2.31
N LEU A 71 2.00 -24.54 -2.96
CA LEU A 71 2.78 -23.31 -2.96
C LEU A 71 2.83 -22.67 -1.57
N GLY A 72 1.77 -22.78 -0.78
CA GLY A 72 1.72 -22.27 0.59
C GLY A 72 2.76 -22.89 1.53
N VAL A 73 3.21 -24.13 1.28
CA VAL A 73 4.27 -24.79 2.07
C VAL A 73 5.63 -24.82 1.36
N LYS A 74 5.71 -24.35 0.12
CA LYS A 74 6.93 -24.39 -0.69
C LYS A 74 7.90 -23.29 -0.26
N LYS A 75 9.12 -23.66 0.15
CA LYS A 75 10.16 -22.71 0.57
C LYS A 75 10.68 -21.83 -0.57
N GLU A 76 10.76 -22.40 -1.76
CA GLU A 76 11.34 -21.76 -2.93
C GLU A 76 10.24 -21.41 -3.94
N MET A 77 10.12 -20.12 -4.27
CA MET A 77 9.17 -19.65 -5.27
C MET A 77 9.43 -20.31 -6.63
N ILE A 78 8.36 -20.75 -7.31
CA ILE A 78 8.45 -21.30 -8.67
C ILE A 78 8.73 -20.20 -9.68
N GLN A 79 9.39 -20.54 -10.79
CA GLN A 79 9.55 -19.64 -11.93
C GLN A 79 8.42 -19.91 -12.93
N LEU A 80 7.63 -18.90 -13.25
CA LEU A 80 6.50 -19.03 -14.17
C LEU A 80 6.96 -19.32 -15.60
N GLU A 81 8.16 -18.89 -15.98
CA GLU A 81 8.76 -19.17 -17.29
C GLU A 81 9.03 -20.66 -17.54
N ASP A 82 9.18 -21.46 -16.49
CA ASP A 82 9.35 -22.92 -16.59
C ASP A 82 8.05 -23.65 -16.96
N ILE A 83 6.90 -22.98 -16.86
CA ILE A 83 5.60 -23.57 -17.19
C ILE A 83 5.46 -23.64 -18.72
N PRO A 84 5.38 -24.85 -19.31
CA PRO A 84 5.32 -24.99 -20.76
C PRO A 84 4.07 -24.30 -21.34
N ASN A 85 4.27 -23.46 -22.35
CA ASN A 85 3.20 -22.72 -23.04
C ASN A 85 2.32 -21.87 -22.10
N LEU A 86 2.89 -21.29 -21.04
CA LEU A 86 2.16 -20.46 -20.07
C LEU A 86 1.24 -19.43 -20.73
N ALA A 87 1.73 -18.71 -21.74
CA ALA A 87 0.92 -17.70 -22.44
C ALA A 87 -0.35 -18.32 -23.05
N SER A 88 -0.24 -19.46 -23.74
CA SER A 88 -1.39 -20.17 -24.31
C SER A 88 -2.33 -20.71 -23.24
N LEU A 89 -1.78 -21.17 -22.11
CA LEU A 89 -2.57 -21.64 -20.97
C LEU A 89 -3.41 -20.50 -20.40
N VAL A 90 -2.79 -19.38 -20.05
CA VAL A 90 -3.46 -18.20 -19.50
C VAL A 90 -4.48 -17.62 -20.48
N SER A 91 -4.17 -17.58 -21.78
CA SER A 91 -5.11 -17.17 -22.83
C SER A 91 -6.33 -18.09 -22.96
N SER A 92 -6.21 -19.37 -22.60
CA SER A 92 -7.33 -20.33 -22.65
C SER A 92 -8.35 -20.18 -21.52
N PHE A 93 -7.97 -19.51 -20.43
CA PHE A 93 -8.84 -19.33 -19.26
C PHE A 93 -10.05 -18.46 -19.58
N ASP A 94 -11.23 -18.87 -19.13
CA ASP A 94 -12.36 -17.94 -19.04
C ASP A 94 -12.19 -16.97 -17.86
N GLN A 95 -13.18 -16.12 -17.66
CA GLN A 95 -13.17 -15.11 -16.60
C GLN A 95 -13.05 -15.72 -15.19
N GLN A 96 -13.70 -16.86 -14.97
CA GLN A 96 -13.72 -17.56 -13.70
C GLN A 96 -12.36 -18.21 -13.43
N GLN A 97 -11.83 -18.92 -14.42
CA GLN A 97 -10.52 -19.55 -14.36
C GLN A 97 -9.42 -18.51 -14.12
N LEU A 98 -9.46 -17.37 -14.80
CA LEU A 98 -8.47 -16.30 -14.62
C LEU A 98 -8.52 -15.69 -13.21
N ALA A 99 -9.72 -15.47 -12.64
CA ALA A 99 -9.86 -14.95 -11.28
C ALA A 99 -9.31 -15.93 -10.23
N ASN A 100 -9.58 -17.23 -10.40
CA ASN A 100 -9.03 -18.26 -9.52
C ASN A 100 -7.51 -18.44 -9.71
N PHE A 101 -7.00 -18.25 -10.93
CA PHE A 101 -5.57 -18.24 -11.18
C PHE A 101 -4.85 -17.09 -10.45
N CYS A 102 -5.53 -15.96 -10.19
CA CYS A 102 -4.96 -14.86 -9.40
C CYS A 102 -4.58 -15.29 -7.97
N ARG A 103 -5.25 -16.29 -7.39
CA ARG A 103 -4.89 -16.87 -6.07
C ARG A 103 -3.54 -17.58 -6.10
N ILE A 104 -3.23 -18.26 -7.21
CA ILE A 104 -1.91 -18.85 -7.43
C ILE A 104 -0.88 -17.73 -7.67
N LEU A 105 -1.27 -16.72 -8.46
CA LEU A 105 -0.38 -15.60 -8.77
C LEU A 105 0.02 -14.84 -7.52
N SER A 106 -0.89 -14.61 -6.57
CA SER A 106 -0.61 -13.88 -5.34
C SER A 106 0.61 -14.42 -4.58
N VAL A 107 0.84 -15.74 -4.61
CA VAL A 107 2.01 -16.39 -3.99
C VAL A 107 3.24 -16.39 -4.90
N THR A 108 3.07 -16.43 -6.22
CA THR A 108 4.18 -16.51 -7.17
C THR A 108 4.77 -15.17 -7.59
N ILE A 109 4.07 -14.05 -7.36
CA ILE A 109 4.53 -12.71 -7.76
C ILE A 109 4.81 -11.79 -6.58
N SER A 110 4.43 -12.19 -5.38
CA SER A 110 4.68 -11.44 -4.15
C SER A 110 5.92 -11.99 -3.48
N GLU A 111 6.87 -11.12 -3.17
CA GLU A 111 7.98 -11.52 -2.30
C GLU A 111 7.38 -11.92 -0.95
N LEU A 112 7.63 -13.16 -0.54
CA LEU A 112 7.29 -13.60 0.81
C LEU A 112 8.17 -12.80 1.77
N ASP A 113 7.59 -11.88 2.53
CA ASP A 113 8.21 -11.44 3.78
C ASP A 113 8.39 -12.72 4.59
N THR A 114 9.63 -13.17 4.74
CA THR A 114 9.96 -14.42 5.42
C THR A 114 9.78 -14.25 6.94
N GLY A 115 8.63 -13.76 7.41
CA GLY A 115 8.14 -13.77 8.80
C GLY A 115 9.10 -13.28 9.89
N ASN A 116 10.20 -12.62 9.52
CA ASN A 116 11.30 -12.23 10.39
C ASN A 116 11.52 -10.72 10.32
N ASP A 117 10.49 -9.92 9.96
CA ASP A 117 10.65 -8.47 9.86
C ASP A 117 11.06 -7.81 11.17
N ASP A 118 10.74 -8.40 12.32
CA ASP A 118 11.22 -7.94 13.62
C ASP A 118 12.72 -8.25 13.86
N LYS A 119 13.41 -8.95 12.95
CA LYS A 119 14.80 -9.42 13.12
C LYS A 119 15.78 -9.05 12.01
N TYR A 120 15.36 -8.34 10.96
CA TYR A 120 16.30 -7.83 9.95
C TYR A 120 16.29 -6.31 9.90
N THR A 121 17.23 -5.73 10.65
CA THR A 121 17.58 -4.31 10.59
C THR A 121 17.89 -3.89 9.15
N LEU A 122 17.75 -2.59 8.85
CA LEU A 122 18.15 -2.07 7.54
C LEU A 122 19.61 -2.37 7.22
N LEU A 123 20.48 -2.39 8.23
CA LEU A 123 21.88 -2.81 8.08
C LEU A 123 21.98 -4.25 7.54
N ALA A 124 21.22 -5.19 8.13
CA ALA A 124 21.18 -6.57 7.66
C ALA A 124 20.59 -6.68 6.25
N LYS A 125 19.52 -5.93 5.95
CA LYS A 125 18.89 -5.89 4.62
C LYS A 125 19.88 -5.36 3.56
N ASP A 126 20.61 -4.29 3.83
CA ASP A 126 21.60 -3.74 2.90
C ASP A 126 22.79 -4.69 2.68
N ALA A 127 23.26 -5.36 3.73
CA ALA A 127 24.33 -6.36 3.62
C ALA A 127 23.91 -7.56 2.75
N GLN A 128 22.64 -7.98 2.82
CA GLN A 128 22.08 -9.04 1.98
C GLN A 128 21.88 -8.58 0.53
N GLN A 129 21.41 -7.36 0.30
CA GLN A 129 21.23 -6.78 -1.04
C GLN A 129 22.58 -6.65 -1.78
N LYS A 130 23.66 -6.24 -1.08
CA LYS A 130 25.01 -6.19 -1.69
C LYS A 130 25.48 -7.55 -2.22
N LYS A 131 25.03 -8.66 -1.62
CA LYS A 131 25.35 -10.04 -2.06
C LYS A 131 24.51 -10.53 -3.24
N THR A 132 23.39 -9.85 -3.57
CA THR A 132 22.37 -10.35 -4.49
C THR A 132 22.00 -9.28 -5.52
N GLN A 133 22.75 -9.18 -6.62
CA GLN A 133 22.47 -8.19 -7.69
C GLN A 133 21.41 -8.65 -8.71
N SER A 134 21.06 -9.94 -8.74
CA SER A 134 20.07 -10.49 -9.69
C SER A 134 18.63 -10.16 -9.29
N PRO A 135 17.70 -10.00 -10.25
CA PRO A 135 16.28 -9.87 -9.95
C PRO A 135 15.77 -11.04 -9.12
N SER A 136 14.82 -10.77 -8.22
CA SER A 136 14.16 -11.82 -7.45
C SER A 136 13.28 -12.68 -8.36
N ARG A 137 12.94 -13.90 -7.91
CA ARG A 137 12.01 -14.76 -8.67
C ARG A 137 10.64 -14.10 -8.84
N ALA A 138 10.19 -13.33 -7.86
CA ALA A 138 8.94 -12.58 -7.94
C ALA A 138 8.98 -11.55 -9.06
N GLU A 139 10.07 -10.79 -9.17
CA GLU A 139 10.26 -9.79 -10.23
C GLU A 139 10.32 -10.43 -11.62
N ILE A 140 11.00 -11.59 -11.76
CA ILE A 140 11.02 -12.37 -13.01
C ILE A 140 9.60 -12.82 -13.36
N ASN A 141 8.85 -13.34 -12.39
CA ASN A 141 7.47 -13.79 -12.60
C ASN A 141 6.53 -12.65 -13.01
N GLN A 142 6.66 -11.48 -12.38
CA GLN A 142 5.92 -10.28 -12.78
C GLN A 142 6.22 -9.90 -14.24
N ALA A 143 7.50 -9.92 -14.64
CA ALA A 143 7.90 -9.65 -16.03
C ALA A 143 7.30 -10.65 -17.01
N THR A 144 7.35 -11.94 -16.68
CA THR A 144 6.77 -13.02 -17.48
C THR A 144 5.27 -12.81 -17.72
N LEU A 145 4.52 -12.42 -16.69
CA LEU A 145 3.08 -12.14 -16.82
C LEU A 145 2.79 -10.91 -17.69
N LEU A 146 3.58 -9.84 -17.57
CA LEU A 146 3.40 -8.63 -18.37
C LEU A 146 3.65 -8.88 -19.87
N ASN A 147 4.46 -9.88 -20.20
CA ASN A 147 4.70 -10.31 -21.58
C ASN A 147 3.55 -11.15 -22.17
N ILE A 148 2.55 -11.57 -21.38
CA ILE A 148 1.39 -12.31 -21.89
C ILE A 148 0.39 -11.31 -22.52
N PRO A 149 0.09 -11.41 -23.83
CA PRO A 149 -0.81 -10.47 -24.50
C PRO A 149 -2.21 -10.45 -23.88
N GLY A 150 -2.75 -9.25 -23.65
CA GLY A 150 -4.10 -9.05 -23.11
C GLY A 150 -4.29 -9.45 -21.65
N PHE A 151 -3.23 -9.84 -20.93
CA PHE A 151 -3.34 -10.25 -19.53
C PHE A 151 -3.88 -9.12 -18.63
N ILE A 152 -3.23 -7.95 -18.64
CA ILE A 152 -3.67 -6.79 -17.84
C ILE A 152 -5.06 -6.30 -18.27
N GLU A 153 -5.36 -6.30 -19.57
CA GLU A 153 -6.68 -5.93 -20.09
C GLU A 153 -7.78 -6.81 -19.47
N ARG A 154 -7.57 -8.12 -19.43
CA ARG A 154 -8.53 -9.08 -18.86
C ARG A 154 -8.68 -8.89 -17.35
N LEU A 155 -7.60 -8.60 -16.63
CA LEU A 155 -7.67 -8.24 -15.21
C LEU A 155 -8.47 -6.96 -14.98
N CYS A 156 -8.24 -5.90 -15.76
CA CYS A 156 -9.00 -4.66 -15.67
C CYS A 156 -10.51 -4.89 -15.95
N LYS A 157 -10.84 -5.70 -16.96
CA LYS A 157 -12.22 -6.08 -17.26
C LYS A 157 -12.88 -6.85 -16.11
N LEU A 158 -12.17 -7.77 -15.46
CA LEU A 158 -12.66 -8.49 -14.27
C LEU A 158 -12.87 -7.55 -13.08
N ALA A 159 -11.88 -6.70 -12.78
CA ALA A 159 -11.95 -5.74 -11.68
C ALA A 159 -13.16 -4.79 -11.83
N THR A 160 -13.46 -4.39 -13.05
CA THR A 160 -14.51 -3.40 -13.37
C THR A 160 -15.84 -4.02 -13.81
N ARG A 161 -15.94 -5.37 -13.84
CA ARG A 161 -17.16 -6.09 -14.18
C ARG A 161 -18.31 -5.68 -13.26
N LYS A 162 -19.45 -5.33 -13.86
CA LYS A 162 -20.68 -5.02 -13.13
C LYS A 162 -21.25 -6.31 -12.52
N VAL A 163 -21.75 -6.21 -11.30
CA VAL A 163 -22.57 -7.27 -10.70
C VAL A 163 -23.94 -7.24 -11.38
N SER A 164 -24.46 -8.40 -11.79
CA SER A 164 -25.80 -8.52 -12.37
C SER A 164 -26.83 -7.94 -11.38
N GLU A 165 -27.47 -6.82 -11.74
CA GLU A 165 -28.52 -6.19 -10.93
C GLU A 165 -29.76 -7.09 -10.99
N SER A 166 -30.19 -7.65 -9.85
CA SER A 166 -31.50 -8.32 -9.78
C SER A 166 -32.60 -7.27 -9.75
N THR A 167 -33.65 -7.48 -10.55
CA THR A 167 -34.92 -6.77 -10.51
C THR A 167 -35.78 -7.16 -9.29
N GLY A 168 -35.18 -7.75 -8.25
CA GLY A 168 -35.86 -8.38 -7.12
C GLY A 168 -35.85 -7.53 -5.85
N THR A 169 -36.98 -7.55 -5.14
CA THR A 169 -37.27 -6.89 -3.85
C THR A 169 -36.65 -7.59 -2.64
N THR A 170 -35.62 -8.43 -2.80
CA THR A 170 -34.97 -9.12 -1.68
C THR A 170 -34.04 -8.17 -0.90
N THR A 171 -34.16 -8.18 0.42
CA THR A 171 -33.31 -7.36 1.30
C THR A 171 -31.99 -8.07 1.58
N PHE A 172 -30.89 -7.31 1.62
CA PHE A 172 -29.52 -7.80 1.87
C PHE A 172 -29.37 -8.69 3.13
N LEU A 173 -30.24 -8.49 4.13
CA LEU A 173 -30.30 -9.33 5.32
C LEU A 173 -30.67 -10.79 4.97
N GLN A 174 -31.66 -11.00 4.10
CA GLN A 174 -31.98 -12.36 3.63
C GLN A 174 -30.82 -12.96 2.85
N GLU A 175 -30.15 -12.17 2.00
CA GLU A 175 -29.02 -12.65 1.20
C GLU A 175 -27.80 -13.06 2.06
N LEU A 176 -27.46 -12.28 3.10
CA LEU A 176 -26.36 -12.62 4.02
C LEU A 176 -26.74 -13.71 5.02
N GLU A 177 -27.95 -13.68 5.58
CA GLU A 177 -28.43 -14.75 6.47
C GLU A 177 -28.50 -16.08 5.70
N GLU A 178 -28.96 -16.10 4.46
CA GLU A 178 -28.92 -17.28 3.59
C GLU A 178 -27.49 -17.80 3.39
N TRP A 179 -26.50 -16.91 3.27
CA TRP A 179 -25.10 -17.29 3.11
C TRP A 179 -24.47 -17.81 4.41
N TYR A 180 -24.65 -17.13 5.55
CA TYR A 180 -24.13 -17.57 6.84
C TYR A 180 -24.79 -18.87 7.32
N THR A 181 -26.11 -18.97 7.19
CA THR A 181 -26.86 -20.20 7.50
C THR A 181 -26.43 -21.36 6.59
N TRP A 182 -25.94 -21.06 5.39
CA TRP A 182 -25.42 -22.07 4.47
C TRP A 182 -23.95 -22.44 4.75
N LEU A 183 -23.10 -21.51 5.16
CA LEU A 183 -21.71 -21.76 5.56
C LEU A 183 -21.60 -22.71 6.75
N ASP A 184 -22.53 -22.61 7.71
CA ASP A 184 -22.65 -23.54 8.83
C ASP A 184 -23.02 -24.97 8.37
N ASN A 185 -23.53 -25.14 7.16
CA ASN A 185 -23.91 -26.43 6.57
C ASN A 185 -22.78 -27.03 5.69
N ALA A 186 -21.57 -27.17 6.24
CA ALA A 186 -20.47 -28.12 5.92
C ALA A 186 -20.15 -28.63 4.48
N LEU A 187 -20.70 -28.10 3.39
CA LEU A 187 -20.48 -28.60 2.01
C LEU A 187 -20.11 -27.49 1.01
N VAL A 188 -19.24 -26.56 1.44
CA VAL A 188 -18.85 -25.38 0.65
C VAL A 188 -18.19 -25.73 -0.68
N LEU A 189 -17.37 -26.80 -0.70
CA LEU A 189 -16.61 -27.21 -1.88
C LEU A 189 -17.48 -27.85 -2.97
N ASP A 190 -18.49 -28.63 -2.59
CA ASP A 190 -19.37 -29.34 -3.54
C ASP A 190 -20.33 -28.36 -4.25
N ALA A 191 -20.77 -27.31 -3.56
CA ALA A 191 -21.62 -26.28 -4.16
C ALA A 191 -20.84 -25.27 -5.02
N LEU A 192 -19.60 -24.90 -4.67
CA LEU A 192 -18.75 -24.10 -5.55
C LEU A 192 -18.46 -24.83 -6.88
N MET A 193 -18.36 -26.17 -6.86
CA MET A 193 -18.30 -26.97 -8.08
C MET A 193 -19.61 -26.95 -8.88
N ARG A 194 -20.78 -26.90 -8.23
CA ARG A 194 -22.08 -26.75 -8.92
C ARG A 194 -22.25 -25.38 -9.58
N VAL A 195 -21.72 -24.30 -8.98
CA VAL A 195 -21.69 -22.94 -9.59
C VAL A 195 -20.97 -22.95 -10.94
N ALA A 196 -19.83 -23.63 -11.01
CA ALA A 196 -19.04 -23.73 -12.25
C ALA A 196 -19.75 -24.54 -13.35
N HIS A 197 -20.68 -25.40 -12.98
CA HIS A 197 -21.42 -26.26 -13.91
C HIS A 197 -22.79 -25.68 -14.34
N GLU A 198 -23.50 -24.90 -13.51
CA GLU A 198 -24.86 -24.45 -13.83
C GLU A 198 -24.93 -23.29 -14.85
N GLU A 199 -23.92 -22.43 -14.97
CA GLU A 199 -23.92 -21.34 -15.97
C GLU A 199 -23.65 -21.83 -17.42
N THR A 200 -23.30 -23.12 -17.61
CA THR A 200 -23.05 -23.68 -18.95
C THR A 200 -24.31 -24.16 -19.67
N GLU A 201 -25.40 -24.50 -18.97
CA GLU A 201 -26.63 -25.00 -19.62
C GLU A 201 -27.51 -23.89 -20.24
N GLN A 202 -27.36 -22.62 -19.85
CA GLN A 202 -28.17 -21.52 -20.40
C GLN A 202 -27.73 -21.03 -21.78
N SER A 203 -26.63 -21.57 -22.34
CA SER A 203 -26.13 -21.19 -23.67
C SER A 203 -26.43 -22.21 -24.78
N GLY A 204 -27.16 -23.29 -24.47
CA GLY A 204 -27.47 -24.37 -25.40
C GLY A 204 -28.96 -24.60 -25.61
N THR A 205 -29.45 -24.24 -26.80
CA THR A 205 -30.69 -24.74 -27.44
C THR A 205 -32.03 -24.29 -26.82
N GLU A 206 -32.58 -23.20 -27.36
CA GLU A 206 -34.03 -23.05 -27.48
C GLU A 206 -34.53 -24.12 -28.47
N SER A 207 -35.10 -25.21 -27.94
CA SER A 207 -36.00 -26.06 -28.73
C SER A 207 -37.33 -26.15 -28.01
N SER A 208 -38.32 -25.54 -28.63
CA SER A 208 -39.75 -25.68 -28.38
C SER A 208 -40.16 -27.15 -28.30
N ASP A 209 -40.83 -27.53 -27.21
CA ASP A 209 -42.06 -28.33 -27.25
C ASP A 209 -42.71 -28.35 -25.86
N GLU A 210 -43.89 -27.74 -25.75
CA GLU A 210 -44.78 -27.90 -24.61
C GLU A 210 -45.52 -29.23 -24.69
N SER A 211 -45.44 -30.04 -23.63
CA SER A 211 -46.59 -30.69 -22.96
C SER A 211 -46.12 -31.79 -22.00
N GLY A 212 -46.57 -31.71 -20.74
CA GLY A 212 -46.50 -32.85 -19.81
C GLY A 212 -46.17 -32.49 -18.36
N LEU A 213 -47.22 -32.24 -17.57
CA LEU A 213 -47.38 -32.56 -16.14
C LEU A 213 -46.14 -32.53 -15.22
N ALA A 214 -46.07 -31.43 -14.44
CA ALA A 214 -45.81 -31.37 -13.00
C ALA A 214 -45.07 -32.55 -12.34
N ASN A 215 -43.75 -32.42 -12.18
CA ASN A 215 -42.92 -32.78 -10.99
C ASN A 215 -41.44 -33.05 -11.32
N ALA A 216 -40.78 -32.19 -12.09
CA ALA A 216 -39.33 -32.24 -12.26
C ALA A 216 -38.73 -30.86 -12.57
N SER A 217 -38.67 -29.98 -11.58
CA SER A 217 -37.81 -28.77 -11.66
C SER A 217 -37.51 -28.14 -10.30
N SER A 218 -37.10 -28.94 -9.31
CA SER A 218 -36.19 -28.43 -8.26
C SER A 218 -34.76 -28.33 -8.83
N ARG A 219 -34.59 -27.63 -9.96
CA ARG A 219 -33.27 -27.13 -10.38
C ARG A 219 -32.87 -26.11 -9.33
N THR A 220 -31.90 -26.48 -8.50
CA THR A 220 -31.45 -25.75 -7.32
C THR A 220 -30.68 -24.51 -7.78
N GLN A 221 -31.38 -23.45 -8.22
CA GLN A 221 -30.73 -22.19 -8.55
C GLN A 221 -29.93 -21.70 -7.34
N LEU A 222 -28.62 -21.51 -7.54
CA LEU A 222 -27.74 -20.92 -6.54
C LEU A 222 -28.30 -19.58 -6.03
N PRO A 223 -28.32 -19.36 -4.69
CA PRO A 223 -28.74 -18.09 -4.11
C PRO A 223 -27.96 -16.92 -4.72
N GLN A 224 -28.65 -15.83 -5.04
CA GLN A 224 -28.05 -14.62 -5.62
C GLN A 224 -26.92 -14.06 -4.73
N SER A 225 -27.05 -14.24 -3.41
CA SER A 225 -26.01 -13.91 -2.42
C SER A 225 -24.66 -14.58 -2.70
N MET A 226 -24.66 -15.84 -3.14
CA MET A 226 -23.43 -16.55 -3.49
C MET A 226 -22.77 -15.98 -4.73
N LYS A 227 -23.56 -15.59 -5.74
CA LYS A 227 -23.02 -14.98 -6.97
C LYS A 227 -22.34 -13.65 -6.67
N ILE A 228 -22.94 -12.84 -5.79
CA ILE A 228 -22.35 -11.56 -5.34
C ILE A 228 -21.08 -11.81 -4.53
N MET A 229 -21.10 -12.75 -3.58
CA MET A 229 -19.94 -13.07 -2.75
C MET A 229 -18.76 -13.58 -3.58
N HIS A 230 -19.03 -14.46 -4.53
CA HIS A 230 -18.02 -15.00 -5.45
C HIS A 230 -17.42 -13.90 -6.33
N GLU A 231 -18.23 -12.95 -6.79
CA GLU A 231 -17.77 -11.77 -7.50
C GLU A 231 -16.84 -10.90 -6.64
N ILE A 232 -17.19 -10.68 -5.37
CA ILE A 232 -16.37 -9.92 -4.41
C ILE A 232 -15.01 -10.59 -4.24
N MET A 233 -14.98 -11.91 -3.99
CA MET A 233 -13.73 -12.67 -3.85
C MET A 233 -12.85 -12.56 -5.09
N TYR A 234 -13.43 -12.67 -6.29
CA TYR A 234 -12.67 -12.49 -7.54
C TYR A 234 -12.05 -11.12 -7.67
N LYS A 235 -12.78 -10.08 -7.28
CA LYS A 235 -12.23 -8.72 -7.30
C LYS A 235 -11.13 -8.54 -6.27
N VAL A 236 -11.23 -9.14 -5.08
CA VAL A 236 -10.15 -9.11 -4.08
C VAL A 236 -8.84 -9.60 -4.69
N GLU A 237 -8.85 -10.78 -5.31
CA GLU A 237 -7.65 -11.40 -5.89
C GLU A 237 -7.10 -10.62 -7.08
N VAL A 238 -7.99 -10.17 -7.97
CA VAL A 238 -7.58 -9.39 -9.15
C VAL A 238 -6.98 -8.05 -8.75
N LEU A 239 -7.60 -7.33 -7.80
CA LEU A 239 -7.08 -6.06 -7.29
C LEU A 239 -5.74 -6.26 -6.57
N TYR A 240 -5.58 -7.37 -5.84
CA TYR A 240 -4.31 -7.72 -5.22
C TYR A 240 -3.19 -7.89 -6.25
N VAL A 241 -3.40 -8.70 -7.29
CA VAL A 241 -2.41 -8.91 -8.36
C VAL A 241 -2.04 -7.59 -9.05
N LEU A 242 -3.04 -6.76 -9.39
CA LEU A 242 -2.80 -5.43 -9.96
C LEU A 242 -2.01 -4.53 -9.01
N CYS A 243 -2.28 -4.59 -7.71
CA CYS A 243 -1.56 -3.83 -6.69
C CYS A 243 -0.09 -4.25 -6.61
N VAL A 244 0.21 -5.55 -6.59
CA VAL A 244 1.59 -6.05 -6.56
C VAL A 244 2.36 -5.63 -7.81
N LEU A 245 1.74 -5.74 -8.99
CA LEU A 245 2.35 -5.30 -10.26
C LEU A 245 2.65 -3.78 -10.28
N LEU A 246 1.80 -2.96 -9.64
CA LEU A 246 2.04 -1.52 -9.49
C LEU A 246 3.19 -1.17 -8.54
N MET A 247 3.53 -2.07 -7.62
CA MET A 247 4.66 -1.90 -6.70
C MET A 247 5.98 -2.48 -7.26
N GLY A 248 5.90 -3.25 -8.35
CA GLY A 248 7.05 -3.92 -8.97
C GLY A 248 7.95 -3.02 -9.82
N ARG A 249 9.06 -3.61 -10.32
CA ARG A 249 10.06 -2.92 -11.17
C ARG A 249 9.47 -2.30 -12.44
N GLN A 250 8.43 -2.91 -13.03
CA GLN A 250 7.79 -2.47 -14.27
C GLN A 250 6.57 -1.56 -14.04
N ARG A 251 6.42 -0.96 -12.85
CA ARG A 251 5.27 -0.13 -12.47
C ARG A 251 4.83 0.88 -13.53
N ASN A 252 5.74 1.57 -14.21
CA ASN A 252 5.39 2.60 -15.20
C ASN A 252 4.67 2.00 -16.43
N GLN A 253 5.09 0.80 -16.87
CA GLN A 253 4.39 0.07 -17.91
C GLN A 253 2.99 -0.36 -17.43
N VAL A 254 2.89 -0.84 -16.19
CA VAL A 254 1.61 -1.24 -15.58
C VAL A 254 0.67 -0.04 -15.49
N HIS A 255 1.13 1.13 -15.02
CA HIS A 255 0.36 2.37 -14.97
C HIS A 255 -0.19 2.78 -16.33
N LYS A 256 0.61 2.68 -17.39
CA LYS A 256 0.18 2.95 -18.76
C LYS A 256 -0.95 2.00 -19.17
N MET A 257 -0.75 0.70 -19.00
CA MET A 257 -1.72 -0.33 -19.38
C MET A 257 -3.05 -0.19 -18.63
N ILE A 258 -3.04 -0.05 -17.30
CA ILE A 258 -4.28 0.06 -16.51
C ILE A 258 -5.05 1.37 -16.78
N ALA A 259 -4.34 2.45 -17.16
CA ALA A 259 -4.95 3.69 -17.59
C ALA A 259 -5.65 3.51 -18.96
N GLU A 260 -4.94 2.93 -19.93
CA GLU A 260 -5.50 2.58 -21.25
C GLU A 260 -6.75 1.69 -21.14
N PHE A 261 -6.74 0.74 -20.21
CA PHE A 261 -7.88 -0.16 -19.94
C PHE A 261 -8.92 0.40 -18.95
N LYS A 262 -8.86 1.70 -18.64
CA LYS A 262 -9.86 2.45 -17.84
C LYS A 262 -10.21 1.79 -16.50
N LEU A 263 -9.21 1.23 -15.81
CA LEU A 263 -9.41 0.61 -14.49
C LEU A 263 -10.05 1.61 -13.51
N ILE A 264 -9.50 2.82 -13.42
CA ILE A 264 -9.91 3.84 -12.46
C ILE A 264 -11.36 4.33 -12.69
N PRO A 265 -11.78 4.75 -13.91
CA PRO A 265 -13.17 5.06 -14.18
C PRO A 265 -14.12 3.89 -13.91
N GLY A 266 -13.71 2.66 -14.24
CA GLY A 266 -14.50 1.47 -13.98
C GLY A 266 -14.72 1.22 -12.48
N LEU A 267 -13.68 1.37 -11.65
CA LEU A 267 -13.80 1.28 -10.19
C LEU A 267 -14.65 2.43 -9.62
N ASN A 268 -14.58 3.63 -10.19
CA ASN A 268 -15.50 4.72 -9.82
C ASN A 268 -16.96 4.30 -10.01
N ASN A 269 -17.29 3.65 -11.13
CA ASN A 269 -18.66 3.21 -11.39
C ASN A 269 -19.16 2.13 -10.39
N LEU A 270 -18.25 1.35 -9.80
CA LEU A 270 -18.57 0.32 -8.81
C LEU A 270 -18.60 0.82 -7.36
N PHE A 271 -18.07 2.01 -7.07
CA PHE A 271 -17.83 2.46 -5.70
C PHE A 271 -19.08 2.44 -4.80
N ASP A 272 -20.18 3.12 -5.15
CA ASP A 272 -21.40 3.10 -4.32
C ASP A 272 -22.24 1.81 -4.50
N LYS A 273 -21.99 1.06 -5.59
CA LYS A 273 -22.77 -0.13 -5.95
C LYS A 273 -22.27 -1.39 -5.26
N LEU A 274 -20.95 -1.48 -5.05
CA LEU A 274 -20.28 -2.67 -4.58
C LEU A 274 -19.28 -2.36 -3.46
N ILE A 275 -18.35 -1.44 -3.70
CA ILE A 275 -17.16 -1.28 -2.83
C ILE A 275 -17.52 -0.62 -1.49
N TRP A 276 -18.25 0.50 -1.53
CA TRP A 276 -18.65 1.32 -0.39
C TRP A 276 -20.18 1.43 -0.29
N ARG A 277 -20.88 0.33 -0.58
CA ARG A 277 -22.34 0.24 -0.53
C ARG A 277 -22.85 0.67 0.85
N LYS A 278 -23.83 1.57 0.88
CA LYS A 278 -24.48 1.98 2.14
C LYS A 278 -25.42 0.88 2.61
N HIS A 279 -25.17 0.35 3.80
CA HIS A 279 -26.13 -0.52 4.48
C HIS A 279 -27.22 0.35 5.12
N SER A 280 -28.49 0.07 4.82
CA SER A 280 -29.60 0.70 5.52
C SER A 280 -29.56 0.26 6.98
N ALA A 281 -29.55 1.24 7.89
CA ALA A 281 -29.30 1.13 9.33
C ALA A 281 -30.39 0.40 10.15
N SER A 282 -31.07 -0.59 9.57
CA SER A 282 -32.01 -1.48 10.27
C SER A 282 -31.51 -2.93 10.37
N SER A 283 -30.23 -3.19 10.09
CA SER A 283 -29.64 -4.53 10.04
C SER A 283 -28.84 -4.86 11.31
N LEU A 284 -29.61 -5.30 12.30
CA LEU A 284 -29.27 -6.14 13.45
C LEU A 284 -27.80 -6.40 13.77
N VAL A 285 -27.46 -5.94 14.97
CA VAL A 285 -26.63 -6.65 15.96
C VAL A 285 -27.08 -8.12 16.02
N LEU A 286 -26.40 -9.01 15.29
CA LEU A 286 -26.47 -10.45 15.53
C LEU A 286 -25.75 -10.74 16.86
N HIS A 287 -26.53 -11.09 17.88
CA HIS A 287 -25.99 -11.59 19.15
C HIS A 287 -25.25 -12.91 18.89
N GLY A 288 -23.92 -12.93 19.12
CA GLY A 288 -23.20 -14.18 19.34
C GLY A 288 -21.80 -14.30 18.75
N HIS A 289 -21.39 -13.48 17.77
CA HIS A 289 -20.03 -13.49 17.21
C HIS A 289 -19.43 -12.09 17.24
N ASN A 290 -18.17 -11.99 17.68
CA ASN A 290 -17.43 -10.73 17.85
C ASN A 290 -17.64 -9.78 16.65
N GLN A 291 -18.16 -8.58 16.92
CA GLN A 291 -18.45 -7.52 15.94
C GLN A 291 -17.21 -6.99 15.18
N ASN A 292 -16.04 -7.62 15.37
CA ASN A 292 -14.73 -7.20 14.89
C ASN A 292 -14.00 -8.29 14.08
N CYS A 293 -14.70 -9.24 13.45
CA CYS A 293 -14.00 -10.15 12.53
C CYS A 293 -13.70 -9.40 11.23
N ASP A 294 -12.46 -8.93 11.08
CA ASP A 294 -11.88 -8.37 9.85
C ASP A 294 -11.85 -9.36 8.66
N CYS A 295 -12.46 -10.53 8.81
CA CYS A 295 -12.38 -11.69 7.94
C CYS A 295 -13.45 -11.75 6.83
N SER A 296 -14.32 -10.74 6.68
CA SER A 296 -15.35 -10.76 5.65
C SER A 296 -14.79 -10.39 4.26
N PRO A 297 -15.27 -11.01 3.17
CA PRO A 297 -14.85 -10.64 1.82
C PRO A 297 -15.16 -9.19 1.44
N ASP A 298 -16.23 -8.59 1.98
CA ASP A 298 -16.55 -7.18 1.82
C ASP A 298 -15.48 -6.26 2.43
N ILE A 299 -15.00 -6.58 3.64
CA ILE A 299 -13.90 -5.85 4.29
C ILE A 299 -12.62 -6.01 3.45
N SER A 300 -12.32 -7.23 3.02
CA SER A 300 -11.17 -7.54 2.17
C SER A 300 -11.19 -6.73 0.88
N LEU A 301 -12.35 -6.62 0.22
CA LEU A 301 -12.49 -5.83 -1.01
C LEU A 301 -12.22 -4.34 -0.77
N LYS A 302 -12.74 -3.78 0.33
CA LYS A 302 -12.49 -2.38 0.71
C LYS A 302 -11.01 -2.12 0.97
N ILE A 303 -10.33 -3.01 1.71
CA ILE A 303 -8.90 -2.91 1.99
C ILE A 303 -8.09 -2.99 0.69
N GLN A 304 -8.35 -3.99 -0.17
CA GLN A 304 -7.62 -4.13 -1.43
C GLN A 304 -7.87 -2.97 -2.38
N PHE A 305 -9.09 -2.44 -2.42
CA PHE A 305 -9.40 -1.23 -3.16
C PHE A 305 -8.55 -0.04 -2.67
N LEU A 306 -8.47 0.19 -1.36
CA LEU A 306 -7.65 1.27 -0.79
C LEU A 306 -6.15 1.07 -1.04
N ARG A 307 -5.64 -0.15 -0.92
CA ARG A 307 -4.24 -0.50 -1.26
C ARG A 307 -3.93 -0.26 -2.74
N LEU A 308 -4.87 -0.57 -3.63
CA LEU A 308 -4.73 -0.29 -5.05
C LEU A 308 -4.67 1.23 -5.29
N LEU A 309 -5.59 2.02 -4.69
CA LEU A 309 -5.57 3.48 -4.84
C LEU A 309 -4.28 4.09 -4.30
N GLN A 310 -3.79 3.58 -3.17
CA GLN A 310 -2.52 3.96 -2.59
C GLN A 310 -1.37 3.72 -3.59
N SER A 311 -1.25 2.49 -4.07
CA SER A 311 -0.18 2.09 -5.00
C SER A 311 -0.28 2.80 -6.36
N PHE A 312 -1.49 3.09 -6.81
CA PHE A 312 -1.76 3.81 -8.05
C PHE A 312 -1.37 5.29 -8.00
N SER A 313 -1.37 5.91 -6.82
CA SER A 313 -1.10 7.34 -6.70
C SER A 313 0.33 7.64 -6.24
N ASP A 314 0.96 6.72 -5.50
CA ASP A 314 2.26 6.94 -4.85
C ASP A 314 3.36 7.31 -5.85
N HIS A 315 3.76 8.59 -5.82
CA HIS A 315 4.79 9.17 -6.67
C HIS A 315 4.54 8.96 -8.17
N HIS A 316 3.28 9.07 -8.64
CA HIS A 316 2.94 8.88 -10.06
C HIS A 316 1.93 9.92 -10.58
N GLU A 317 2.11 10.39 -11.82
CA GLU A 317 1.30 11.44 -12.45
C GLU A 317 -0.14 11.00 -12.76
N ASN A 318 -0.34 9.72 -13.10
CA ASN A 318 -1.67 9.14 -13.31
C ASN A 318 -2.61 9.24 -12.09
N LYS A 319 -2.13 9.68 -10.92
CA LYS A 319 -2.98 10.03 -9.77
C LYS A 319 -4.15 10.95 -10.14
N TYR A 320 -3.98 11.83 -11.15
CA TYR A 320 -5.03 12.73 -11.62
C TYR A 320 -6.19 12.01 -12.34
N LEU A 321 -6.02 10.75 -12.76
CA LEU A 321 -7.13 9.92 -13.29
C LEU A 321 -8.18 9.59 -12.22
N LEU A 322 -7.85 9.74 -10.93
CA LEU A 322 -8.81 9.61 -9.82
C LEU A 322 -9.83 10.75 -9.77
N LEU A 323 -9.61 11.83 -10.51
CA LEU A 323 -10.50 12.98 -10.59
C LEU A 323 -11.45 12.85 -11.77
N ASN A 324 -12.51 13.65 -11.80
CA ASN A 324 -13.30 13.86 -13.02
C ASN A 324 -12.87 15.14 -13.77
N SER A 325 -13.43 15.35 -14.96
CA SER A 325 -13.10 16.54 -15.78
C SER A 325 -13.37 17.88 -15.09
N GLN A 326 -14.40 17.97 -14.24
CA GLN A 326 -14.72 19.20 -13.50
C GLN A 326 -13.70 19.46 -12.39
N GLU A 327 -13.24 18.42 -11.71
CA GLU A 327 -12.25 18.48 -10.65
C GLU A 327 -10.86 18.82 -11.19
N LEU A 328 -10.50 18.34 -12.39
CA LEU A 328 -9.29 18.80 -13.09
C LEU A 328 -9.36 20.30 -13.40
N ASN A 329 -10.50 20.78 -13.90
CA ASN A 329 -10.68 22.22 -14.13
C ASN A 329 -10.59 23.04 -12.82
N GLU A 330 -10.99 22.45 -11.69
CA GLU A 330 -10.82 23.08 -10.38
C GLU A 330 -9.34 23.24 -10.02
N LEU A 331 -8.48 22.25 -10.31
CA LEU A 331 -7.03 22.36 -10.12
C LEU A 331 -6.42 23.46 -10.98
N SER A 332 -6.80 23.54 -12.26
CA SER A 332 -6.38 24.62 -13.15
C SER A 332 -6.81 25.99 -12.61
N ALA A 333 -8.07 26.10 -12.16
CA ALA A 333 -8.61 27.34 -11.58
C ALA A 333 -7.93 27.74 -10.26
N ILE A 334 -7.51 26.77 -9.43
CA ILE A 334 -6.72 27.04 -8.22
C ILE A 334 -5.36 27.63 -8.61
N SER A 335 -4.68 27.02 -9.58
CA SER A 335 -3.36 27.47 -10.03
C SER A 335 -3.42 28.90 -10.59
N LEU A 336 -4.42 29.16 -11.45
CA LEU A 336 -4.68 30.50 -12.00
C LEU A 336 -4.95 31.53 -10.89
N LYS A 337 -5.80 31.20 -9.91
CA LYS A 337 -6.12 32.12 -8.80
C LYS A 337 -4.92 32.41 -7.91
N ALA A 338 -4.03 31.43 -7.73
CA ALA A 338 -2.82 31.59 -6.94
C ALA A 338 -1.65 32.23 -7.72
N ASN A 339 -1.84 32.51 -9.02
CA ASN A 339 -0.80 33.02 -9.91
C ASN A 339 0.46 32.13 -9.93
N ILE A 340 0.25 30.82 -9.99
CA ILE A 340 1.31 29.82 -10.11
C ILE A 340 1.17 29.05 -11.43
N PRO A 341 2.27 28.50 -11.98
CA PRO A 341 2.19 27.63 -13.14
C PRO A 341 1.28 26.43 -12.87
N GLU A 342 0.48 26.06 -13.87
CA GLU A 342 -0.30 24.85 -13.82
C GLU A 342 0.62 23.62 -13.82
N VAL A 343 0.24 22.60 -13.05
CA VAL A 343 1.01 21.35 -12.98
C VAL A 343 0.96 20.65 -14.33
N GLU A 344 2.14 20.36 -14.90
CA GLU A 344 2.27 19.77 -16.25
C GLU A 344 1.47 18.46 -16.39
N ALA A 345 1.54 17.59 -15.40
CA ALA A 345 0.78 16.35 -15.36
C ALA A 345 -0.75 16.57 -15.41
N VAL A 346 -1.27 17.67 -14.84
CA VAL A 346 -2.70 18.02 -14.93
C VAL A 346 -3.06 18.45 -16.36
N MET A 347 -2.23 19.28 -16.99
CA MET A 347 -2.44 19.73 -18.38
C MET A 347 -2.39 18.56 -19.37
N ASN A 348 -1.48 17.62 -19.14
CA ASN A 348 -1.23 16.47 -20.02
C ASN A 348 -2.16 15.28 -19.72
N THR A 349 -3.02 15.36 -18.71
CA THR A 349 -3.95 14.29 -18.37
C THR A 349 -5.00 14.09 -19.48
N ASP A 350 -5.05 12.89 -20.07
CA ASP A 350 -6.08 12.53 -21.04
C ASP A 350 -7.46 12.45 -20.37
N ARG A 351 -8.31 13.43 -20.67
CA ARG A 351 -9.67 13.57 -20.13
C ARG A 351 -10.61 12.43 -20.55
N SER A 352 -10.25 11.60 -21.51
CA SER A 352 -11.03 10.41 -21.88
C SER A 352 -10.80 9.21 -20.92
N LEU A 353 -9.78 9.29 -20.07
CA LEU A 353 -9.37 8.24 -19.13
C LEU A 353 -9.70 8.56 -17.65
N VAL A 354 -10.23 9.75 -17.38
CA VAL A 354 -10.56 10.22 -16.02
C VAL A 354 -11.90 9.68 -15.55
N CYS A 355 -12.20 9.79 -14.25
CA CYS A 355 -13.47 9.33 -13.70
C CYS A 355 -14.69 10.03 -14.34
N ASP A 356 -15.73 9.27 -14.61
CA ASP A 356 -17.03 9.79 -15.04
C ASP A 356 -17.90 10.27 -13.86
N GLY A 357 -18.98 11.00 -14.18
CA GLY A 357 -20.01 11.38 -13.22
C GLY A 357 -19.69 12.63 -12.38
N LYS A 358 -20.46 12.83 -11.31
CA LYS A 358 -20.43 14.09 -10.53
C LYS A 358 -19.19 14.27 -9.65
N LYS A 359 -18.51 13.18 -9.29
CA LYS A 359 -17.34 13.18 -8.40
C LYS A 359 -16.37 12.11 -8.87
N GLY A 360 -15.08 12.44 -8.90
CA GLY A 360 -14.01 11.45 -9.03
C GLY A 360 -13.87 10.59 -7.77
N LEU A 361 -13.08 9.53 -7.89
CA LEU A 361 -12.80 8.59 -6.80
C LEU A 361 -12.18 9.29 -5.58
N LEU A 362 -11.25 10.23 -5.77
CA LEU A 362 -10.62 10.92 -4.64
C LEU A 362 -11.64 11.69 -3.79
N THR A 363 -12.53 12.46 -4.43
CA THR A 363 -13.59 13.20 -3.70
C THR A 363 -14.58 12.27 -3.01
N ARG A 364 -14.84 11.08 -3.57
CA ARG A 364 -15.72 10.08 -2.95
C ARG A 364 -15.05 9.39 -1.78
N LEU A 365 -13.77 9.08 -1.88
CA LEU A 365 -12.96 8.57 -0.78
C LEU A 365 -12.98 9.55 0.41
N LEU A 366 -12.78 10.85 0.16
CA LEU A 366 -12.87 11.87 1.21
C LEU A 366 -14.26 11.93 1.86
N HIS A 367 -15.32 11.69 1.08
CA HIS A 367 -16.68 11.70 1.62
C HIS A 367 -16.94 10.54 2.58
N VAL A 368 -16.42 9.35 2.27
CA VAL A 368 -16.58 8.18 3.14
C VAL A 368 -15.65 8.26 4.35
N MET A 369 -14.42 8.74 4.17
CA MET A 369 -13.45 8.96 5.25
C MET A 369 -14.01 9.86 6.35
N LYS A 370 -14.69 10.95 5.98
CA LYS A 370 -15.32 11.87 6.93
C LYS A 370 -16.48 11.28 7.74
N LYS A 371 -17.01 10.14 7.30
CA LYS A 371 -18.14 9.43 7.94
C LYS A 371 -17.69 8.15 8.63
N GLU A 372 -16.42 7.78 8.49
CA GLU A 372 -15.88 6.55 9.04
C GLU A 372 -15.87 6.64 10.58
N PRO A 373 -16.37 5.62 11.31
CA PRO A 373 -16.34 5.60 12.77
C PRO A 373 -14.92 5.71 13.34
N ALA A 374 -14.78 6.27 14.56
CA ALA A 374 -13.47 6.51 15.19
C ALA A 374 -12.66 5.22 15.41
N GLU A 375 -13.33 4.12 15.75
CA GLU A 375 -12.74 2.81 16.03
C GLU A 375 -12.44 1.99 14.77
N SER A 376 -12.79 2.50 13.58
CA SER A 376 -12.67 1.74 12.33
C SER A 376 -11.22 1.65 11.85
N SER A 377 -10.77 0.41 11.61
CA SER A 377 -9.46 0.13 11.00
C SER A 377 -9.33 0.68 9.57
N PHE A 378 -10.45 0.97 8.89
CA PHE A 378 -10.42 1.59 7.56
C PHE A 378 -9.80 2.99 7.56
N ARG A 379 -9.82 3.72 8.68
CA ARG A 379 -9.23 5.06 8.77
C ARG A 379 -7.76 5.07 8.37
N PHE A 380 -7.01 4.06 8.79
CA PHE A 380 -5.60 3.88 8.42
C PHE A 380 -5.44 3.79 6.89
N TRP A 381 -6.15 2.86 6.26
CA TRP A 381 -6.07 2.64 4.81
C TRP A 381 -6.57 3.83 4.00
N GLN A 382 -7.63 4.51 4.47
CA GLN A 382 -8.17 5.71 3.84
C GLN A 382 -7.17 6.87 3.89
N ALA A 383 -6.54 7.10 5.05
CA ALA A 383 -5.53 8.14 5.21
C ALA A 383 -4.33 7.89 4.28
N ARG A 384 -3.81 6.66 4.23
CA ARG A 384 -2.70 6.27 3.34
C ARG A 384 -3.04 6.42 1.86
N ALA A 385 -4.25 6.06 1.45
CA ALA A 385 -4.71 6.25 0.07
C ALA A 385 -4.80 7.74 -0.31
N VAL A 386 -5.32 8.60 0.56
CA VAL A 386 -5.37 10.06 0.30
C VAL A 386 -3.97 10.68 0.35
N GLU A 387 -3.13 10.26 1.29
CA GLU A 387 -1.74 10.75 1.41
C GLU A 387 -0.93 10.42 0.16
N SER A 388 -1.08 9.21 -0.38
CA SER A 388 -0.38 8.81 -1.61
C SER A 388 -0.67 9.72 -2.81
N PHE A 389 -1.85 10.36 -2.87
CA PHE A 389 -2.17 11.36 -3.89
C PHE A 389 -1.36 12.66 -3.71
N LEU A 390 -0.98 13.01 -2.49
CA LEU A 390 -0.17 14.19 -2.21
C LEU A 390 1.34 13.95 -2.36
N ARG A 391 1.78 12.68 -2.26
CA ARG A 391 3.19 12.31 -2.42
C ARG A 391 3.74 12.62 -3.82
N GLY A 392 5.06 12.81 -3.89
CA GLY A 392 5.77 13.30 -5.07
C GLY A 392 6.19 14.76 -4.92
N VAL A 393 6.26 15.48 -6.04
CA VAL A 393 6.54 16.93 -6.02
C VAL A 393 5.35 17.65 -5.38
N THR A 394 5.64 18.54 -4.42
CA THR A 394 4.60 19.25 -3.67
C THR A 394 3.79 20.17 -4.58
N SER A 395 2.48 20.00 -4.63
CA SER A 395 1.55 20.80 -5.42
C SER A 395 0.60 21.60 -4.53
N TYR A 396 0.71 22.93 -4.59
CA TYR A 396 -0.23 23.83 -3.90
C TYR A 396 -1.67 23.61 -4.38
N ALA A 397 -1.87 23.34 -5.68
CA ALA A 397 -3.20 23.09 -6.24
C ALA A 397 -3.84 21.82 -5.67
N ASP A 398 -3.07 20.74 -5.56
CA ASP A 398 -3.52 19.45 -5.00
C ASP A 398 -3.91 19.62 -3.52
N GLN A 399 -3.06 20.29 -2.73
CA GLN A 399 -3.33 20.57 -1.32
C GLN A 399 -4.59 21.42 -1.17
N MET A 400 -4.72 22.52 -1.92
CA MET A 400 -5.88 23.40 -1.87
C MET A 400 -7.18 22.70 -2.29
N PHE A 401 -7.13 21.79 -3.26
CA PHE A 401 -8.28 20.97 -3.65
C PHE A 401 -8.81 20.13 -2.47
N LEU A 402 -7.93 19.54 -1.69
CA LEU A 402 -8.27 18.76 -0.49
C LEU A 402 -8.67 19.66 0.69
N LEU A 403 -8.02 20.80 0.88
CA LEU A 403 -8.38 21.80 1.90
C LEU A 403 -9.78 22.36 1.66
N LYS A 404 -10.16 22.66 0.41
CA LYS A 404 -11.52 23.10 0.06
C LYS A 404 -12.59 22.04 0.37
N ARG A 405 -12.19 20.76 0.38
CA ARG A 405 -13.06 19.65 0.78
C ARG A 405 -13.04 19.40 2.28
N GLY A 406 -12.34 20.22 3.06
CA GLY A 406 -12.31 20.19 4.53
C GLY A 406 -11.52 19.03 5.12
N LEU A 407 -10.48 18.55 4.43
CA LEU A 407 -9.67 17.42 4.89
C LEU A 407 -8.87 17.77 6.14
N LEU A 408 -8.25 18.95 6.20
CA LEU A 408 -7.42 19.37 7.34
C LEU A 408 -8.22 19.42 8.63
N GLU A 409 -9.41 20.01 8.61
CA GLU A 409 -10.27 20.12 9.79
C GLU A 409 -10.73 18.74 10.28
N HIS A 410 -10.95 17.79 9.36
CA HIS A 410 -11.27 16.42 9.72
C HIS A 410 -10.07 15.69 10.37
N ILE A 411 -8.86 15.85 9.83
CA ILE A 411 -7.67 15.23 10.42
C ILE A 411 -7.41 15.78 11.82
N LEU A 412 -7.50 17.10 12.01
CA LEU A 412 -7.31 17.73 13.31
C LEU A 412 -8.38 17.32 14.31
N TYR A 413 -9.65 17.19 13.88
CA TYR A 413 -10.69 16.60 14.71
C TYR A 413 -10.29 15.20 15.19
N CYS A 414 -9.73 14.36 14.31
CA CYS A 414 -9.33 13.01 14.67
C CYS A 414 -8.16 12.98 15.66
N ILE A 415 -7.17 13.85 15.48
CA ILE A 415 -5.97 13.91 16.35
C ILE A 415 -6.30 14.52 17.72
N VAL A 416 -7.15 15.55 17.77
CA VAL A 416 -7.32 16.40 18.96
C VAL A 416 -8.64 16.15 19.69
N ASP A 417 -9.73 15.99 18.94
CA ASP A 417 -11.08 15.99 19.51
C ASP A 417 -11.73 14.59 19.54
N SER A 418 -11.11 13.59 18.90
CA SER A 418 -11.61 12.20 18.88
C SER A 418 -10.82 11.29 19.81
N GLU A 419 -11.47 10.27 20.39
CA GLU A 419 -10.81 9.23 21.19
C GLU A 419 -10.03 8.21 20.32
N CYS A 420 -9.32 8.65 19.27
CA CYS A 420 -8.54 7.75 18.44
C CYS A 420 -7.39 7.15 19.25
N LYS A 421 -7.49 5.85 19.56
CA LYS A 421 -6.48 5.11 20.35
C LYS A 421 -5.50 4.32 19.49
N SER A 422 -5.79 4.15 18.19
CA SER A 422 -4.95 3.37 17.29
C SER A 422 -3.71 4.18 16.88
N ARG A 423 -2.53 3.64 17.22
CA ARG A 423 -1.23 4.20 16.87
C ARG A 423 -1.04 4.33 15.36
N ASP A 424 -1.40 3.28 14.61
CA ASP A 424 -1.26 3.24 13.15
C ASP A 424 -2.14 4.29 12.46
N VAL A 425 -3.37 4.46 12.96
CA VAL A 425 -4.28 5.50 12.46
C VAL A 425 -3.70 6.88 12.75
N LEU A 426 -3.21 7.13 13.96
CA LEU A 426 -2.62 8.41 14.33
C LEU A 426 -1.37 8.73 13.48
N GLN A 427 -0.49 7.75 13.27
CA GLN A 427 0.66 7.87 12.37
C GLN A 427 0.22 8.28 10.97
N SER A 428 -0.74 7.57 10.38
CA SER A 428 -1.24 7.85 9.03
C SER A 428 -1.85 9.26 8.90
N TYR A 429 -2.47 9.76 9.98
CA TYR A 429 -2.96 11.14 10.03
C TYR A 429 -1.85 12.17 10.15
N PHE A 430 -0.77 11.90 10.88
CA PHE A 430 0.39 12.78 10.91
C PHE A 430 1.09 12.85 9.55
N ASP A 431 1.29 11.73 8.88
CA ASP A 431 1.86 11.67 7.53
C ASP A 431 1.00 12.45 6.54
N LEU A 432 -0.31 12.22 6.54
CA LEU A 432 -1.26 12.92 5.68
C LEU A 432 -1.31 14.43 5.99
N LEU A 433 -1.32 14.82 7.27
CA LEU A 433 -1.30 16.22 7.66
C LEU A 433 0.00 16.91 7.23
N GLY A 434 1.13 16.21 7.35
CA GLY A 434 2.44 16.65 6.88
C GLY A 434 2.40 16.98 5.39
N GLU A 435 1.97 16.04 4.55
CA GLU A 435 1.88 16.27 3.11
C GLU A 435 0.86 17.36 2.73
N LEU A 436 -0.24 17.48 3.47
CA LEU A 436 -1.27 18.48 3.21
C LEU A 436 -0.84 19.91 3.55
N MET A 437 -0.03 20.08 4.60
CA MET A 437 0.38 21.40 5.10
C MET A 437 1.71 21.90 4.53
N LYS A 438 2.56 21.00 4.04
CA LYS A 438 3.93 21.30 3.61
C LYS A 438 3.99 22.49 2.65
N PHE A 439 4.71 23.54 3.06
CA PHE A 439 4.89 24.80 2.32
C PHE A 439 3.62 25.61 2.02
N ASN A 440 2.49 25.30 2.65
CA ASN A 440 1.19 25.89 2.30
C ASN A 440 0.67 26.84 3.38
N ILE A 441 0.79 28.15 3.14
CA ILE A 441 0.36 29.20 4.08
C ILE A 441 -1.13 29.08 4.43
N ASP A 442 -2.00 28.78 3.46
CA ASP A 442 -3.44 28.64 3.70
C ASP A 442 -3.76 27.45 4.61
N ALA A 443 -2.97 26.36 4.50
CA ALA A 443 -3.08 25.22 5.40
C ALA A 443 -2.72 25.61 6.84
N PHE A 444 -1.62 26.33 7.05
CA PHE A 444 -1.23 26.84 8.38
C PHE A 444 -2.25 27.84 8.95
N LYS A 445 -2.84 28.70 8.11
CA LYS A 445 -3.95 29.59 8.51
C LYS A 445 -5.16 28.80 9.01
N ARG A 446 -5.56 27.75 8.28
CA ARG A 446 -6.67 26.87 8.68
C ARG A 446 -6.35 26.06 9.94
N PHE A 447 -5.13 25.57 10.06
CA PHE A 447 -4.65 24.90 11.28
C PHE A 447 -4.82 25.83 12.49
N ASN A 448 -4.32 27.06 12.41
CA ASN A 448 -4.38 28.03 13.51
C ASN A 448 -5.83 28.40 13.86
N LYS A 449 -6.71 28.46 12.86
CA LYS A 449 -8.14 28.68 13.06
C LYS A 449 -8.83 27.52 13.78
N TYR A 450 -8.42 26.28 13.51
CA TYR A 450 -8.98 25.08 14.15
C TYR A 450 -8.43 24.88 15.57
N ILE A 451 -7.12 25.03 15.74
CA ILE A 451 -6.40 24.93 17.01
C ILE A 451 -6.33 26.32 17.65
N ASN A 452 -7.51 26.85 18.00
CA ASN A 452 -7.70 28.22 18.46
C ASN A 452 -7.59 28.41 19.97
N THR A 453 -7.47 27.34 20.76
CA THR A 453 -7.28 27.40 22.23
C THR A 453 -5.98 26.74 22.65
N ASP A 454 -5.50 27.09 23.85
CA ASP A 454 -4.26 26.54 24.38
C ASP A 454 -4.42 25.06 24.71
N GLU A 455 -5.60 24.64 25.17
CA GLU A 455 -5.91 23.24 25.48
C GLU A 455 -5.79 22.37 24.22
N LYS A 456 -6.41 22.79 23.11
CA LYS A 456 -6.29 22.05 21.84
C LYS A 456 -4.86 21.98 21.36
N PHE A 457 -4.10 23.06 21.52
CA PHE A 457 -2.70 23.10 21.13
C PHE A 457 -1.84 22.16 21.97
N GLN A 458 -2.07 22.11 23.30
CA GLN A 458 -1.37 21.19 24.18
C GLN A 458 -1.72 19.73 23.89
N VAL A 459 -2.99 19.41 23.63
CA VAL A 459 -3.40 18.05 23.21
C VAL A 459 -2.68 17.65 21.92
N PHE A 460 -2.66 18.52 20.91
CA PHE A 460 -1.96 18.27 19.66
C PHE A 460 -0.45 18.04 19.86
N LEU A 461 0.21 18.88 20.65
CA LEU A 461 1.63 18.72 20.96
C LEU A 461 1.91 17.46 21.77
N ASN A 462 1.02 17.07 22.69
CA ASN A 462 1.16 15.84 23.46
C ASN A 462 1.14 14.62 22.54
N GLN A 463 0.25 14.59 21.54
CA GLN A 463 0.19 13.49 20.55
C GLN A 463 1.49 13.38 19.73
N ILE A 464 2.07 14.50 19.30
CA ILE A 464 3.38 14.51 18.63
C ILE A 464 4.47 13.98 19.58
N ASN A 465 4.48 14.47 20.82
CA ASN A 465 5.54 14.16 21.77
C ASN A 465 5.50 12.73 22.32
N SER A 466 4.31 12.12 22.47
CA SER A 466 4.19 10.73 22.94
C SER A 466 4.62 9.71 21.88
N SER A 467 4.55 10.07 20.60
CA SER A 467 4.81 9.19 19.47
C SER A 467 5.73 9.86 18.45
N LEU A 468 6.97 10.15 18.86
CA LEU A 468 7.90 10.91 18.02
C LEU A 468 8.30 10.16 16.75
N VAL A 469 8.47 8.83 16.81
CA VAL A 469 8.73 8.01 15.61
C VAL A 469 7.62 8.19 14.59
N ASP A 470 6.37 8.15 15.04
CA ASP A 470 5.20 8.18 14.15
C ASP A 470 4.88 9.60 13.63
N SER A 471 5.26 10.64 14.38
CA SER A 471 4.98 12.04 14.05
C SER A 471 6.15 12.78 13.39
N ASN A 472 7.32 12.15 13.24
CA ASN A 472 8.53 12.82 12.77
C ASN A 472 8.39 13.44 11.36
N MET A 473 7.59 12.84 10.48
CA MET A 473 7.33 13.38 9.14
C MET A 473 6.57 14.71 9.19
N LEU A 474 5.64 14.85 10.14
CA LEU A 474 4.98 16.13 10.41
C LEU A 474 5.96 17.15 11.02
N VAL A 475 6.83 16.74 11.96
CA VAL A 475 7.87 17.62 12.53
C VAL A 475 8.78 18.16 11.41
N ARG A 476 9.20 17.29 10.48
CA ARG A 476 9.96 17.67 9.28
C ARG A 476 9.21 18.69 8.43
N CYS A 477 7.93 18.43 8.15
CA CYS A 477 7.07 19.34 7.39
C CYS A 477 7.03 20.74 8.02
N ILE A 478 6.84 20.82 9.34
CA ILE A 478 6.76 22.10 10.05
C ILE A 478 8.12 22.83 9.99
N ALA A 479 9.23 22.14 10.21
CA ALA A 479 10.57 22.72 10.16
C ALA A 479 10.93 23.25 8.75
N LEU A 480 10.63 22.47 7.71
CA LEU A 480 10.83 22.89 6.31
C LEU A 480 9.95 24.08 5.93
N SER A 481 8.68 24.04 6.32
CA SER A 481 7.73 25.13 6.03
C SER A 481 8.14 26.43 6.72
N LEU A 482 8.56 26.33 7.99
CA LEU A 482 9.09 27.47 8.73
C LEU A 482 10.31 28.08 8.03
N ASP A 483 11.30 27.27 7.64
CA ASP A 483 12.49 27.78 6.95
C ASP A 483 12.16 28.50 5.64
N ARG A 484 11.22 27.93 4.86
CA ARG A 484 10.75 28.56 3.63
C ARG A 484 10.04 29.89 3.89
N PHE A 485 9.18 29.95 4.90
CA PHE A 485 8.47 31.18 5.25
C PHE A 485 9.42 32.25 5.79
N GLU A 486 10.41 31.89 6.62
CA GLU A 486 11.43 32.84 7.06
C GLU A 486 12.24 33.42 5.89
N SER A 487 12.46 32.66 4.81
CA SER A 487 13.12 33.16 3.59
C SER A 487 12.24 34.07 2.72
N GLN A 488 10.95 34.18 3.02
CA GLN A 488 9.95 34.94 2.27
C GLN A 488 9.27 36.01 3.14
N SER A 489 9.95 36.48 4.19
CA SER A 489 9.38 37.40 5.18
C SER A 489 8.89 38.75 4.63
N ASP A 490 9.36 39.13 3.44
CA ASP A 490 8.93 40.37 2.77
C ASP A 490 7.49 40.30 2.25
N ASP A 491 6.93 39.09 2.08
CA ASP A 491 5.51 38.92 1.76
C ASP A 491 4.66 39.14 3.02
N ILE A 492 3.76 40.13 2.96
CA ILE A 492 2.86 40.51 4.06
C ILE A 492 2.07 39.31 4.59
N LYS A 493 1.62 38.40 3.71
CA LYS A 493 0.86 37.21 4.11
C LYS A 493 1.73 36.20 4.88
N VAL A 494 3.02 36.14 4.54
CA VAL A 494 4.00 35.29 5.22
C VAL A 494 4.35 35.88 6.59
N ALA A 495 4.58 37.19 6.67
CA ALA A 495 4.83 37.88 7.93
C ALA A 495 3.66 37.72 8.91
N GLU A 496 2.43 37.91 8.43
CA GLU A 496 1.19 37.72 9.21
C GLU A 496 1.14 36.29 9.80
N ILE A 497 1.30 35.25 8.98
CA ILE A 497 1.20 33.87 9.47
C ILE A 497 2.33 33.49 10.43
N LEU A 498 3.55 33.99 10.22
CA LEU A 498 4.67 33.75 11.16
C LEU A 498 4.40 34.39 12.52
N SER A 499 3.68 35.51 12.57
CA SER A 499 3.32 36.19 13.82
C SER A 499 2.13 35.56 14.55
N GLU A 500 1.16 35.00 13.82
CA GLU A 500 -0.10 34.52 14.39
C GLU A 500 -0.16 33.01 14.62
N CYS A 501 0.59 32.22 13.85
CA CYS A 501 0.48 30.76 13.89
C CYS A 501 1.19 30.18 15.12
N ARG A 502 0.39 29.66 16.07
CA ARG A 502 0.88 29.03 17.30
C ARG A 502 1.92 27.92 17.05
N LEU A 503 1.70 27.12 16.01
CA LEU A 503 2.59 26.01 15.65
C LEU A 503 3.94 26.50 15.11
N LEU A 504 3.95 27.54 14.27
CA LEU A 504 5.19 28.13 13.76
C LEU A 504 5.94 28.87 14.87
N SER A 505 5.23 29.63 15.72
CA SER A 505 5.79 30.30 16.90
C SER A 505 6.34 29.33 17.96
N TYR A 506 5.86 28.08 17.98
CA TYR A 506 6.46 27.01 18.77
C TYR A 506 7.75 26.49 18.11
N MET A 507 7.71 26.17 16.81
CA MET A 507 8.87 25.61 16.10
C MET A 507 10.02 26.62 15.90
N ILE A 508 9.75 27.93 15.88
CA ILE A 508 10.79 28.96 15.74
C ILE A 508 11.76 28.98 16.93
N GLN A 509 11.30 28.55 18.11
CA GLN A 509 12.10 28.51 19.33
C GLN A 509 13.27 27.52 19.17
N GLY A 510 14.49 28.01 19.40
CA GLY A 510 15.70 27.19 19.26
C GLY A 510 15.69 25.97 20.17
N SER A 511 15.25 26.14 21.42
CA SER A 511 15.13 25.06 22.41
C SER A 511 14.19 23.93 21.96
N VAL A 512 13.08 24.27 21.30
CA VAL A 512 12.12 23.28 20.77
C VAL A 512 12.77 22.45 19.66
N ARG A 513 13.43 23.11 18.68
CA ARG A 513 14.15 22.40 17.61
C ARG A 513 15.25 21.51 18.14
N MET A 514 16.00 21.98 19.14
CA MET A 514 17.04 21.18 19.80
C MET A 514 16.48 19.98 20.56
N SER A 515 15.36 20.15 21.27
CA SER A 515 14.67 19.05 21.96
C SER A 515 14.23 17.96 20.98
N PHE A 516 13.62 18.33 19.85
CA PHE A 516 13.28 17.36 18.80
C PHE A 516 14.51 16.68 18.23
N LEU A 517 15.55 17.44 17.85
CA LEU A 517 16.77 16.88 17.29
C LEU A 517 17.43 15.87 18.23
N PHE A 518 17.63 16.25 19.49
CA PHE A 518 18.22 15.39 20.51
C PHE A 518 17.42 14.08 20.66
N ARG A 519 16.09 14.19 20.81
CA ARG A 519 15.22 13.02 20.96
C ARG A 519 15.18 12.14 19.71
N LEU A 520 15.12 12.73 18.52
CA LEU A 520 15.09 11.98 17.25
C LEU A 520 16.36 11.15 17.03
N ILE A 521 17.52 11.66 17.45
CA ILE A 521 18.79 10.90 17.38
C ILE A 521 18.81 9.83 18.47
N ASN A 522 18.33 10.14 19.68
CA ASN A 522 18.38 9.23 20.83
C ASN A 522 17.49 7.97 20.68
N ILE A 523 16.39 8.06 19.93
CA ILE A 523 15.43 6.95 19.77
C ILE A 523 15.86 5.88 18.74
N ILE A 524 16.93 6.12 17.97
CA ILE A 524 17.39 5.21 16.91
C ILE A 524 18.87 4.87 17.07
N HIS A 525 19.21 3.64 16.70
CA HIS A 525 20.59 3.13 16.62
C HIS A 525 20.74 2.31 15.35
N VAL A 526 21.96 2.22 14.80
CA VAL A 526 22.21 1.47 13.56
C VAL A 526 21.71 0.02 13.65
N GLN A 527 21.84 -0.61 14.83
CA GLN A 527 21.42 -1.97 15.12
C GLN A 527 19.90 -2.13 15.30
N THR A 528 19.12 -1.05 15.32
CA THR A 528 17.66 -1.08 15.48
C THR A 528 16.92 -0.31 14.38
N LEU A 529 17.64 0.19 13.37
CA LEU A 529 17.04 0.86 12.24
C LEU A 529 16.18 -0.10 11.41
N THR A 530 14.94 0.31 11.16
CA THR A 530 13.95 -0.37 10.32
C THR A 530 13.40 0.62 9.28
N GLN A 531 12.59 0.12 8.34
CA GLN A 531 11.87 0.99 7.39
C GLN A 531 10.93 1.99 8.11
N GLU A 532 10.46 1.64 9.30
CA GLU A 532 9.50 2.47 10.05
C GLU A 532 10.17 3.66 10.74
N ASN A 533 11.40 3.49 11.26
CA ASN A 533 12.04 4.50 12.10
C ASN A 533 13.20 5.26 11.43
N VAL A 534 13.70 4.83 10.26
CA VAL A 534 14.79 5.51 9.52
C VAL A 534 14.44 6.95 9.12
N SER A 535 13.15 7.26 9.04
CA SER A 535 12.64 8.63 8.84
C SER A 535 13.10 9.60 9.95
N CYS A 536 13.34 9.14 11.18
CA CYS A 536 13.86 9.96 12.28
C CYS A 536 15.27 10.50 11.98
N LEU A 537 16.14 9.67 11.38
CA LEU A 537 17.48 10.08 10.96
C LEU A 537 17.42 11.17 9.89
N ASN A 538 16.56 10.96 8.89
CA ASN A 538 16.36 11.93 7.80
C ASN A 538 15.78 13.25 8.33
N THR A 539 14.86 13.21 9.31
CA THR A 539 14.31 14.41 9.95
C THR A 539 15.37 15.16 10.76
N SER A 540 16.22 14.43 11.49
CA SER A 540 17.37 15.01 12.21
C SER A 540 18.34 15.71 11.27
N LEU A 541 18.66 15.08 10.14
CA LEU A 541 19.47 15.66 9.08
C LEU A 541 18.85 16.93 8.49
N VAL A 542 17.54 16.94 8.21
CA VAL A 542 16.85 18.16 7.74
C VAL A 542 17.05 19.29 8.74
N ILE A 543 16.80 19.08 10.04
CA ILE A 543 16.95 20.13 11.06
C ILE A 543 18.37 20.72 11.03
N LEU A 544 19.40 19.87 10.94
CA LEU A 544 20.80 20.31 10.87
C LEU A 544 21.16 20.97 9.53
N MET A 545 20.60 20.50 8.42
CA MET A 545 20.77 21.10 7.09
C MET A 545 20.23 22.53 7.05
N LEU A 546 19.07 22.77 7.67
CA LEU A 546 18.49 24.11 7.82
C LEU A 546 19.33 24.99 8.75
N ALA A 547 19.86 24.43 9.85
CA ALA A 547 20.80 25.14 10.72
C ALA A 547 22.11 25.50 9.98
N ARG A 548 22.63 24.60 9.15
CA ARG A 548 23.83 24.81 8.31
C ARG A 548 23.63 25.94 7.31
N ARG A 549 22.47 26.01 6.63
CA ARG A 549 22.14 27.12 5.71
C ARG A 549 22.21 28.49 6.38
N LYS A 550 21.92 28.55 7.68
CA LYS A 550 21.94 29.77 8.50
C LYS A 550 23.26 29.97 9.25
N GLY A 551 24.30 29.17 8.98
CA GLY A 551 25.59 29.25 9.67
C GLY A 551 25.54 28.86 11.16
N ARG A 552 24.50 28.14 11.60
CA ARG A 552 24.27 27.78 13.02
C ARG A 552 24.64 26.34 13.36
N LEU A 553 25.18 25.59 12.41
CA LEU A 553 25.55 24.18 12.62
C LEU A 553 26.47 23.97 13.85
N PRO A 554 27.56 24.75 14.05
CA PRO A 554 28.41 24.61 15.24
C PRO A 554 27.67 24.80 16.57
N CYS A 555 26.70 25.72 16.61
CA CYS A 555 25.88 25.98 17.79
C CYS A 555 24.97 24.79 18.12
N TYR A 556 24.41 24.13 17.10
CA TYR A 556 23.59 22.93 17.29
C TYR A 556 24.43 21.76 17.84
N LEU A 557 25.62 21.52 17.28
CA LEU A 557 26.52 20.47 17.75
C LEU A 557 26.99 20.73 19.19
N GLN A 558 27.35 21.97 19.53
CA GLN A 558 27.69 22.35 20.90
C GLN A 558 26.52 22.11 21.85
N THR A 559 25.29 22.47 21.44
CA THR A 559 24.12 22.29 22.30
C THR A 559 23.82 20.81 22.55
N ILE A 560 24.02 19.93 21.56
CA ILE A 560 23.89 18.47 21.76
C ILE A 560 24.90 17.99 22.80
N ARG A 561 26.17 18.40 22.69
CA ARG A 561 27.21 18.07 23.67
C ARG A 561 26.82 18.53 25.08
N ASP A 562 26.35 19.77 25.21
CA ASP A 562 25.93 20.33 26.50
C ASP A 562 24.77 19.51 27.10
N MET A 563 23.80 19.09 26.27
CA MET A 563 22.69 18.23 26.69
C MET A 563 23.15 16.85 27.16
N GLU A 564 24.10 16.20 26.48
CA GLU A 564 24.68 14.93 26.93
C GLU A 564 25.36 15.07 28.30
N CYS A 565 26.10 16.17 28.51
CA CYS A 565 26.74 16.46 29.78
C CYS A 565 25.71 16.67 30.90
N MET A 566 24.63 17.39 30.63
CA MET A 566 23.53 17.59 31.58
C MET A 566 22.85 16.28 31.97
N GLU A 567 22.66 15.38 31.01
CA GLU A 567 22.01 14.08 31.21
C GLU A 567 22.98 12.98 31.70
N LYS A 568 24.25 13.32 31.92
CA LYS A 568 25.31 12.45 32.48
C LYS A 568 25.72 11.25 31.61
N TYR A 569 25.69 11.41 30.29
CA TYR A 569 26.20 10.41 29.33
C TYR A 569 27.03 11.06 28.19
N PRO A 570 28.12 11.77 28.51
CA PRO A 570 28.91 12.49 27.51
C PRO A 570 29.36 11.57 26.36
N GLY A 571 29.18 12.04 25.11
CA GLY A 571 29.54 11.32 23.90
C GLY A 571 28.52 10.28 23.41
N PHE A 572 27.47 9.93 24.17
CA PHE A 572 26.53 8.87 23.76
C PHE A 572 25.76 9.19 22.47
N ILE A 573 25.15 10.38 22.39
CA ILE A 573 24.35 10.85 21.25
C ILE A 573 25.24 11.21 20.06
N LEU A 574 26.37 11.89 20.27
CA LEU A 574 27.26 12.32 19.19
C LEU A 574 27.98 11.13 18.54
N ASN A 575 28.45 10.14 19.31
CA ASN A 575 28.98 8.89 18.73
C ASN A 575 27.88 8.12 17.98
N ASN A 576 26.69 7.97 18.57
CA ASN A 576 25.55 7.33 17.89
C ASN A 576 25.21 8.03 16.57
N PHE A 577 25.15 9.36 16.59
CA PHE A 577 24.85 10.14 15.40
C PHE A 577 25.92 9.97 14.32
N HIS A 578 27.20 9.94 14.71
CA HIS A 578 28.29 9.64 13.79
C HIS A 578 28.09 8.27 13.10
N SER A 579 27.79 7.20 13.87
CA SER A 579 27.50 5.86 13.31
C SER A 579 26.28 5.85 12.40
N LEU A 580 25.20 6.54 12.78
CA LEU A 580 23.98 6.68 11.97
C LEU A 580 24.27 7.38 10.64
N LEU A 581 25.12 8.41 10.61
CA LEU A 581 25.50 9.10 9.37
C LEU A 581 26.38 8.25 8.46
N ARG A 582 27.24 7.41 9.02
CA ARG A 582 28.01 6.41 8.24
C ARG A 582 27.08 5.38 7.61
N PHE A 583 26.11 4.88 8.37
CA PHE A 583 25.04 4.03 7.84
C PHE A 583 24.26 4.75 6.72
N TRP A 584 23.89 6.02 6.93
CA TRP A 584 23.15 6.82 5.94
C TRP A 584 23.88 6.88 4.59
N GLN A 585 25.22 7.09 4.60
CA GLN A 585 26.02 7.08 3.37
C GLN A 585 25.94 5.73 2.65
N GLN A 586 26.05 4.62 3.38
CA GLN A 586 25.96 3.28 2.79
C GLN A 586 24.56 2.97 2.24
N HIS A 587 23.53 3.42 2.94
CA HIS A 587 22.13 3.14 2.61
C HIS A 587 21.61 3.94 1.42
N TYR A 588 21.85 5.27 1.39
CA TYR A 588 21.20 6.17 0.43
C TYR A 588 22.04 6.48 -0.82
N LEU A 589 23.38 6.40 -0.78
CA LEU A 589 24.21 6.80 -1.92
C LEU A 589 24.07 5.87 -3.14
N ASN A 590 23.55 4.65 -2.95
CA ASN A 590 23.38 3.65 -4.00
C ASN A 590 21.90 3.39 -4.37
N LYS A 591 20.96 4.20 -3.85
CA LYS A 591 19.51 4.01 -4.04
C LYS A 591 18.87 5.23 -4.69
N ASP A 592 18.82 5.23 -6.02
CA ASP A 592 18.29 6.34 -6.83
C ASP A 592 16.83 6.68 -6.50
N LYS A 593 16.00 5.67 -6.24
CA LYS A 593 14.59 5.88 -5.87
C LYS A 593 14.47 6.61 -4.52
N ASP A 594 15.17 6.14 -3.51
CA ASP A 594 15.05 6.69 -2.15
C ASP A 594 15.65 8.09 -2.03
N SER A 595 16.76 8.35 -2.72
CA SER A 595 17.36 9.68 -2.82
C SER A 595 16.43 10.68 -3.53
N THR A 596 15.78 10.27 -4.62
CA THR A 596 14.77 11.08 -5.32
C THR A 596 13.57 11.38 -4.41
N CYS A 597 13.12 10.41 -3.61
CA CYS A 597 12.06 10.62 -2.62
C CYS A 597 12.46 11.64 -1.53
N LEU A 598 13.71 11.60 -1.04
CA LEU A 598 14.22 12.60 -0.09
C LEU A 598 14.26 14.00 -0.70
N GLU A 599 14.72 14.14 -1.94
CA GLU A 599 14.76 15.41 -2.65
C GLU A 599 13.35 15.99 -2.83
N ASN A 600 12.42 15.20 -3.38
CA ASN A 600 11.04 15.62 -3.63
C ASN A 600 10.29 15.97 -2.34
N SER A 601 10.46 15.16 -1.28
CA SER A 601 9.75 15.37 -0.02
C SER A 601 10.26 16.59 0.76
N SER A 602 11.53 16.95 0.61
CA SER A 602 12.16 18.07 1.33
C SER A 602 12.28 19.36 0.51
N CYS A 603 12.18 19.28 -0.82
CA CYS A 603 12.61 20.32 -1.75
C CYS A 603 14.07 20.78 -1.51
N ILE A 604 14.91 19.87 -1.01
CA ILE A 604 16.35 20.08 -0.85
C ILE A 604 17.09 19.14 -1.78
N ASN A 605 17.90 19.72 -2.68
CA ASN A 605 18.70 18.94 -3.61
C ASN A 605 19.55 17.89 -2.90
N PHE A 606 19.54 16.65 -3.39
CA PHE A 606 20.22 15.52 -2.79
C PHE A 606 21.74 15.73 -2.68
N ASN A 607 22.35 16.54 -3.54
CA ASN A 607 23.76 16.92 -3.37
C ASN A 607 24.01 17.66 -2.05
N TYR A 608 23.08 18.53 -1.62
CA TYR A 608 23.23 19.22 -0.35
C TYR A 608 23.07 18.28 0.86
N TRP A 609 22.28 17.21 0.74
CA TRP A 609 22.26 16.12 1.72
C TRP A 609 23.63 15.46 1.84
N LYS A 610 24.20 15.03 0.69
CA LYS A 610 25.53 14.40 0.62
C LYS A 610 26.63 15.29 1.20
N GLU A 611 26.64 16.57 0.82
CA GLU A 611 27.59 17.54 1.34
C GLU A 611 27.45 17.74 2.85
N THR A 612 26.23 17.83 3.36
CA THR A 612 26.00 18.03 4.80
C THR A 612 26.49 16.83 5.61
N VAL A 613 26.17 15.62 5.16
CA VAL A 613 26.66 14.37 5.78
C VAL A 613 28.18 14.30 5.72
N SER A 614 28.79 14.67 4.59
CA SER A 614 30.25 14.70 4.44
C SER A 614 30.90 15.70 5.39
N VAL A 615 30.32 16.90 5.54
CA VAL A 615 30.80 17.93 6.47
C VAL A 615 30.74 17.46 7.93
N LEU A 616 29.64 16.80 8.31
CA LEU A 616 29.45 16.26 9.67
C LEU A 616 30.44 15.12 10.00
N LEU A 617 30.86 14.37 8.99
CA LEU A 617 31.78 13.22 9.08
C LEU A 617 33.25 13.56 8.77
N ILE A 618 33.61 14.84 8.67
CA ILE A 618 35.02 15.24 8.49
C ILE A 618 35.85 14.72 9.68
N PRO A 619 37.01 14.07 9.46
CA PRO A 619 37.84 13.53 10.55
C PRO A 619 38.66 14.61 11.29
N ASP A 620 38.74 15.82 10.73
CA ASP A 620 39.44 16.96 11.33
C ASP A 620 38.70 17.50 12.57
N ARG A 621 39.24 17.23 13.75
CA ARG A 621 38.75 17.69 15.07
C ARG A 621 38.84 19.21 15.28
N THR A 622 39.50 19.93 14.38
CA THR A 622 39.54 21.41 14.42
C THR A 622 38.37 22.04 13.65
N SER A 623 37.65 21.25 12.84
CA SER A 623 36.50 21.71 12.07
C SER A 623 35.29 21.92 13.00
N PRO A 624 34.75 23.15 13.13
CA PRO A 624 33.59 23.43 13.98
C PRO A 624 32.28 22.82 13.43
N CYS A 625 32.30 22.25 12.23
CA CYS A 625 31.15 21.62 11.61
C CYS A 625 31.20 20.09 11.65
N ALA A 626 32.30 19.51 12.15
CA ALA A 626 32.46 18.06 12.27
C ALA A 626 31.97 17.58 13.64
N ILE A 627 31.28 16.43 13.68
CA ILE A 627 30.78 15.83 14.93
C ILE A 627 31.93 15.50 15.88
N VAL A 628 33.03 14.96 15.35
CA VAL A 628 34.21 14.52 16.12
C VAL A 628 34.88 15.63 16.93
N SER A 629 34.67 16.90 16.55
CA SER A 629 35.18 18.07 17.28
C SER A 629 34.46 18.30 18.62
N TYR A 630 33.28 17.69 18.79
CA TYR A 630 32.43 17.83 19.98
C TYR A 630 32.41 16.60 20.88
N ILE A 631 33.16 15.56 20.54
CA ILE A 631 33.31 14.34 21.35
C ILE A 631 34.64 14.43 22.11
N ASP A 632 34.55 14.40 23.45
CA ASP A 632 35.75 14.36 24.28
C ASP A 632 36.49 13.03 24.09
N GLU A 633 37.83 13.09 24.07
CA GLU A 633 38.70 11.97 23.70
C GLU A 633 38.48 10.72 24.56
N ALA A 634 38.13 10.91 25.84
CA ALA A 634 37.82 9.82 26.76
C ALA A 634 36.56 9.02 26.39
N TYR A 635 35.68 9.58 25.55
CA TYR A 635 34.39 8.98 25.16
C TYR A 635 34.31 8.68 23.67
N MET A 636 35.40 8.81 22.92
CA MET A 636 35.40 8.61 21.47
C MET A 636 35.29 7.13 21.12
N ASP A 637 34.24 6.77 20.37
CA ASP A 637 33.98 5.40 19.90
C ASP A 637 33.79 5.33 18.38
N VAL A 638 34.32 6.34 17.69
CA VAL A 638 34.25 6.47 16.24
C VAL A 638 35.08 5.34 15.61
N ASP A 639 34.47 4.61 14.66
CA ASP A 639 35.04 3.52 13.85
C ASP A 639 35.11 2.09 14.45
N LYS A 640 34.64 1.80 15.68
CA LYS A 640 34.65 0.40 16.19
C LYS A 640 33.72 -0.56 15.44
N GLU A 641 32.59 -0.09 14.93
CA GLU A 641 31.54 -0.95 14.34
C GLU A 641 31.72 -1.25 12.84
N PHE A 642 32.62 -0.55 12.15
CA PHE A 642 32.85 -0.69 10.69
C PHE A 642 34.25 -1.23 10.33
N LEU A 643 35.02 -1.68 11.33
CA LEU A 643 36.35 -2.30 11.15
C LEU A 643 36.29 -3.84 11.03
N GLU A 644 35.12 -4.45 11.11
CA GLU A 644 34.90 -5.87 10.82
C GLU A 644 34.25 -6.03 9.43
N ASP A 645 35.05 -5.81 8.37
CA ASP A 645 34.80 -6.32 7.01
C ASP A 645 36.13 -6.78 6.38
#